data_AF-A0A8K0MZ06-F1
#
_entry.id   AF-A0A8K0MZ06-F1
#
_cell.length_a   1.000
_cell.length_b   1.000
_cell.length_c   1.000
_cell.angle_alpha   90.00
_cell.angle_beta   90.00
_cell.angle_gamma   90.00
#
_symmetry.space_group_name_H-M   'P 1'
#
loop_
_entity.id
_entity.type
_entity.pdbx_description
1 polymer ?
#
loop_
_entity_poly.entity_id
_entity_poly.type
_entity_poly.pdbx_seq_one_letter_code
_entity_poly.pdbx_strand_id
1 'polypeptide(L)'
;MEEKEGLGFNKRRAEGRDKSGKPKTLQLKMRKLNPVNTICYVQILGTGMDTQDTSPSVLLFFDKQRFIFNAGEGLQRFCTEHKIKLSKINIWGPSDLNYLVDAMRSFIPNAAMVHTHSFGVTQDGGANFSGPEVGKSIDPIVLIEDEVVRISAIPLRPRSSKNTVSLDSETGSALKPGEIAVIYACELPEIKGKFDPDKAASLGLRPGPKYRELQLGNSVMSDRLNIMVHPSDVLGPSSPGPIVLLVDCPTPLHIFELLSVQSLNPYYADSADQPRESLKTVNCIIHLGPASVTRSVDYQRWMKKFGSTQHIMAGHEIRNMELPILKSSARISSRLNYLCPQFFPAHGFWSLHQINNFSFESNESCEDSSTPCESISAENLLKFHLRPYSQLGLDRSVIPCSLNYKEIVDELLSEIPEIADVSKCISRFWQSPLEDKLMMPRKDENIIMVEEPWMNENSLISKQGADGSKKDLPCLSDSWTEKLKHNPDIPACLENVTREDMEIILLGTGSSQPSKYRNVSSIFVNLFSRGSLLLDCGEGTLAQLKRRFGVKGADDAVKSLKCIWISHIHADHHTGLARILALRSQLLKGGCHEPLLVIGPRPLKRFLDAYSRLEDLDMQFLDCRHTTEASMDAFLNSCDSAEDCSSEHSDNRVNGSVGVETVTPCQLETNLFAQSSRMQSYWKRPGSPVDVAMALPVLMRLKEVLSAAGLEALYSVPVVHCLQAFGVILKAAERVNSVGKVIPGWKLVYSGDTRPCQALIDASRDATVLIHEATFEDSMGDEAIARNHSTTREAVGVGTSADAYRIILTHFSQRYPKIPVFDETHMHKTCIAFDLMSINLVDLPVLPKVLPYLKVLFRNETVVDESDDVNESVLY
;
A
#
# COMPACT_ATOMS: atom_id res chain seq x y z
N MET A 1 -27.35 -18.39 -56.31
CA MET A 1 -26.47 -17.20 -56.42
C MET A 1 -27.18 -16.07 -55.70
N GLU A 2 -26.89 -15.88 -54.42
CA GLU A 2 -27.16 -14.67 -53.61
C GLU A 2 -26.90 -15.02 -52.14
N GLU A 3 -25.63 -15.22 -51.82
CA GLU A 3 -25.12 -15.27 -50.44
C GLU A 3 -23.66 -14.84 -50.53
N LYS A 4 -23.35 -13.58 -50.17
CA LYS A 4 -22.01 -13.08 -49.72
C LYS A 4 -21.82 -11.55 -49.67
N GLU A 5 -22.82 -10.74 -49.32
CA GLU A 5 -22.57 -9.28 -49.12
C GLU A 5 -22.58 -8.79 -47.67
N GLY A 6 -23.11 -9.56 -46.70
CA GLY A 6 -23.21 -9.12 -45.30
C GLY A 6 -21.92 -9.18 -44.47
N LEU A 7 -21.02 -10.14 -44.74
CA LEU A 7 -19.84 -10.40 -43.88
C LEU A 7 -18.60 -9.56 -44.19
N GLY A 8 -18.55 -8.90 -45.36
CA GLY A 8 -17.41 -8.08 -45.77
C GLY A 8 -17.38 -6.67 -45.16
N PHE A 9 -18.48 -6.23 -44.55
CA PHE A 9 -18.61 -4.87 -44.02
C PHE A 9 -18.00 -4.70 -42.62
N ASN A 10 -18.03 -5.76 -41.79
CA ASN A 10 -17.49 -5.72 -40.43
C ASN A 10 -15.98 -5.93 -40.36
N LYS A 11 -15.37 -6.70 -41.28
CA LYS A 11 -13.91 -6.90 -41.31
C LYS A 11 -13.14 -5.64 -41.73
N ARG A 12 -13.67 -4.88 -42.69
CA ARG A 12 -13.08 -3.60 -43.16
C ARG A 12 -13.08 -2.49 -42.10
N ARG A 13 -14.02 -2.53 -41.15
CA ARG A 13 -14.11 -1.58 -40.03
C ARG A 13 -13.17 -1.96 -38.88
N ALA A 14 -12.96 -3.25 -38.63
CA ALA A 14 -11.97 -3.75 -37.68
C ALA A 14 -10.52 -3.44 -38.10
N GLU A 15 -10.25 -3.40 -39.41
CA GLU A 15 -8.93 -3.08 -39.98
C GLU A 15 -8.67 -1.59 -40.20
N GLY A 16 -9.59 -0.70 -39.78
CA GLY A 16 -9.39 0.75 -39.84
C GLY A 16 -9.29 1.34 -41.25
N ARG A 17 -9.94 0.75 -42.28
CA ARG A 17 -9.90 1.25 -43.68
C ARG A 17 -11.19 1.98 -44.09
N ASP A 18 -11.10 2.88 -45.07
CA ASP A 18 -12.27 3.61 -45.60
C ASP A 18 -12.96 2.86 -46.76
N LYS A 19 -14.03 3.45 -47.33
CA LYS A 19 -14.80 2.85 -48.44
C LYS A 19 -13.98 2.68 -49.73
N SER A 20 -12.81 3.30 -49.83
CA SER A 20 -11.88 3.21 -50.97
C SER A 20 -10.70 2.26 -50.72
N GLY A 21 -10.65 1.61 -49.55
CA GLY A 21 -9.58 0.65 -49.19
C GLY A 21 -8.30 1.30 -48.64
N LYS A 22 -8.30 2.61 -48.38
CA LYS A 22 -7.15 3.32 -47.79
C LYS A 22 -7.19 3.23 -46.25
N PRO A 23 -6.02 3.20 -45.57
CA PRO A 23 -5.97 3.32 -44.12
C PRO A 23 -6.65 4.63 -43.68
N LYS A 24 -7.60 4.56 -42.75
CA LYS A 24 -8.14 5.76 -42.10
C LYS A 24 -7.05 6.31 -41.19
N THR A 25 -6.34 7.32 -41.67
CA THR A 25 -5.78 8.36 -40.79
C THR A 25 -6.96 9.15 -40.22
N LEU A 26 -7.69 8.55 -39.27
CA LEU A 26 -8.47 9.31 -38.31
C LEU A 26 -7.45 10.00 -37.39
N GLN A 27 -6.83 11.07 -37.89
CA GLN A 27 -6.50 12.15 -36.98
C GLN A 27 -7.83 12.57 -36.38
N LEU A 28 -8.11 12.10 -35.17
CA LEU A 28 -9.05 12.78 -34.28
C LEU A 28 -8.64 14.25 -34.39
N LYS A 29 -9.43 15.06 -35.09
CA LYS A 29 -9.33 16.51 -34.97
C LYS A 29 -9.58 16.75 -33.49
N MET A 30 -8.50 16.86 -32.71
CA MET A 30 -8.58 17.35 -31.36
C MET A 30 -9.24 18.72 -31.50
N ARG A 31 -10.51 18.81 -31.08
CA ARG A 31 -11.15 20.11 -30.91
C ARG A 31 -10.23 20.87 -29.95
N LYS A 32 -9.61 21.95 -30.45
CA LYS A 32 -8.88 22.91 -29.61
C LYS A 32 -9.76 23.24 -28.43
N LEU A 33 -9.23 23.05 -27.23
CA LEU A 33 -10.00 23.30 -26.01
C LEU A 33 -10.30 24.80 -25.93
N ASN A 34 -11.52 25.14 -25.50
CA ASN A 34 -11.87 26.52 -25.21
C ASN A 34 -11.51 26.78 -23.73
N PRO A 35 -10.46 27.58 -23.43
CA PRO A 35 -10.00 27.80 -22.05
C PRO A 35 -11.07 28.37 -21.11
N VAL A 36 -12.12 28.98 -21.68
CA VAL A 36 -13.23 29.63 -20.97
C VAL A 36 -14.19 28.62 -20.33
N ASN A 37 -14.36 27.44 -20.92
CA ASN A 37 -15.34 26.43 -20.47
C ASN A 37 -14.70 25.24 -19.74
N THR A 38 -13.40 25.31 -19.47
CA THR A 38 -12.67 24.22 -18.79
C THR A 38 -12.91 24.30 -17.30
N ILE A 39 -13.43 23.22 -16.71
CA ILE A 39 -13.47 23.08 -15.25
C ILE A 39 -12.06 22.74 -14.78
N CYS A 40 -11.58 23.48 -13.79
CA CYS A 40 -10.27 23.25 -13.20
C CYS A 40 -10.31 23.48 -11.70
N TYR A 41 -9.79 22.52 -10.95
CA TYR A 41 -9.65 22.61 -9.51
C TYR A 41 -8.42 21.84 -9.05
N VAL A 42 -7.92 22.22 -7.89
CA VAL A 42 -6.94 21.44 -7.14
C VAL A 42 -7.66 20.72 -6.02
N GLN A 43 -7.31 19.48 -5.76
CA GLN A 43 -7.91 18.66 -4.72
C GLN A 43 -6.82 17.99 -3.88
N ILE A 44 -6.92 18.12 -2.56
CA ILE A 44 -6.07 17.37 -1.63
C ILE A 44 -6.57 15.93 -1.61
N LEU A 45 -5.71 14.97 -1.94
CA LEU A 45 -6.04 13.56 -1.89
C LEU A 45 -5.72 12.98 -0.50
N GLY A 46 -4.50 13.17 -0.03
CA GLY A 46 -4.07 12.72 1.30
C GLY A 46 -3.39 13.84 2.06
N THR A 47 -3.54 13.85 3.39
CA THR A 47 -2.83 14.78 4.29
C THR A 47 -1.60 14.17 4.95
N GLY A 48 -1.40 12.84 4.93
CA GLY A 48 -0.14 12.24 5.38
C GLY A 48 0.02 11.91 6.88
N MET A 49 -0.82 12.47 7.76
CA MET A 49 -0.43 12.64 9.17
C MET A 49 -1.13 11.72 10.17
N ASP A 50 -2.39 11.36 9.96
CA ASP A 50 -3.22 10.73 11.01
C ASP A 50 -2.85 9.25 11.25
N THR A 51 -2.93 8.45 10.19
CA THR A 51 -2.73 7.00 10.21
C THR A 51 -1.54 6.55 9.35
N GLN A 52 -0.95 7.48 8.58
CA GLN A 52 -0.08 7.19 7.44
C GLN A 52 -0.71 6.23 6.40
N ASP A 53 -2.05 6.17 6.33
CA ASP A 53 -2.76 5.43 5.27
C ASP A 53 -2.50 6.05 3.88
N THR A 54 -2.10 7.32 3.82
CA THR A 54 -1.70 8.02 2.60
C THR A 54 -0.55 8.97 2.93
N SER A 55 0.19 9.41 1.92
CA SER A 55 1.10 10.57 1.97
C SER A 55 0.38 11.89 1.67
N PRO A 56 0.98 13.06 1.95
CA PRO A 56 0.47 14.33 1.44
C PRO A 56 0.46 14.31 -0.09
N SER A 57 -0.72 14.26 -0.72
CA SER A 57 -0.84 14.09 -2.19
C SER A 57 -1.88 15.05 -2.75
N VAL A 58 -1.64 15.57 -3.95
CA VAL A 58 -2.46 16.61 -4.57
C VAL A 58 -2.85 16.22 -5.99
N LEU A 59 -4.12 16.43 -6.35
CA LEU A 59 -4.65 16.26 -7.70
C LEU A 59 -4.97 17.63 -8.30
N LEU A 60 -4.35 17.96 -9.43
CA LEU A 60 -4.80 19.04 -10.31
C LEU A 60 -5.68 18.43 -11.40
N PHE A 61 -6.96 18.81 -11.40
CA PHE A 61 -7.97 18.28 -12.30
C PHE A 61 -8.29 19.24 -13.45
N PHE A 62 -8.44 18.68 -14.65
CA PHE A 62 -9.07 19.26 -15.82
C PHE A 62 -10.05 18.24 -16.43
N ASP A 63 -11.02 18.71 -17.22
CA ASP A 63 -12.03 17.83 -17.85
C ASP A 63 -11.46 16.64 -18.64
N LYS A 64 -10.27 16.80 -19.24
CA LYS A 64 -9.61 15.77 -20.06
C LYS A 64 -8.27 15.29 -19.52
N GLN A 65 -7.73 15.93 -18.49
CA GLN A 65 -6.36 15.69 -18.00
C GLN A 65 -6.32 15.79 -16.48
N ARG A 66 -5.44 15.01 -15.87
CA ARG A 66 -5.27 14.96 -14.42
C ARG A 66 -3.79 14.86 -14.12
N PHE A 67 -3.33 15.62 -13.13
CA PHE A 67 -1.95 15.59 -12.66
C PHE A 67 -1.97 15.30 -11.18
N ILE A 68 -1.21 14.30 -10.77
CA ILE A 68 -1.06 13.93 -9.36
C ILE A 68 0.36 14.26 -8.93
N PHE A 69 0.47 14.94 -7.80
CA PHE A 69 1.73 15.33 -7.20
C PHE A 69 1.92 14.57 -5.88
N ASN A 70 3.17 14.14 -5.63
CA ASN A 70 3.59 13.42 -4.44
C ASN A 70 2.79 12.13 -4.16
N ALA A 71 2.80 11.20 -5.10
CA ALA A 71 2.07 9.93 -5.00
C ALA A 71 2.86 8.89 -4.17
N GLY A 72 2.53 8.78 -2.88
CA GLY A 72 3.13 7.79 -1.98
C GLY A 72 2.24 6.58 -1.70
N GLU A 73 2.67 5.80 -0.72
CA GLU A 73 2.02 4.58 -0.23
C GLU A 73 0.54 4.82 0.11
N GLY A 74 -0.35 3.88 -0.25
CA GLY A 74 -1.77 3.89 0.06
C GLY A 74 -2.64 4.81 -0.80
N LEU A 75 -2.03 5.65 -1.67
CA LEU A 75 -2.79 6.54 -2.56
C LEU A 75 -3.72 5.76 -3.51
N GLN A 76 -3.29 4.63 -4.02
CA GLN A 76 -4.14 3.80 -4.89
C GLN A 76 -5.39 3.31 -4.15
N ARG A 77 -5.23 2.85 -2.90
CA ARG A 77 -6.32 2.37 -2.06
C ARG A 77 -7.29 3.51 -1.74
N PHE A 78 -6.76 4.70 -1.47
CA PHE A 78 -7.53 5.91 -1.31
C PHE A 78 -8.35 6.26 -2.56
N CYS A 79 -7.73 6.21 -3.75
CA CYS A 79 -8.43 6.48 -4.99
C CYS A 79 -9.57 5.48 -5.24
N THR A 80 -9.36 4.19 -4.91
CA THR A 80 -10.42 3.16 -4.97
C THR A 80 -11.56 3.46 -4.01
N GLU A 81 -11.28 3.79 -2.74
CA GLU A 81 -12.30 4.16 -1.74
C GLU A 81 -13.21 5.30 -2.22
N HIS A 82 -12.60 6.33 -2.82
CA HIS A 82 -13.31 7.56 -3.22
C HIS A 82 -13.69 7.60 -4.71
N LYS A 83 -13.66 6.45 -5.40
CA LYS A 83 -14.02 6.28 -6.82
C LYS A 83 -13.26 7.25 -7.76
N ILE A 84 -12.01 7.60 -7.42
CA ILE A 84 -11.13 8.45 -8.23
C ILE A 84 -10.44 7.58 -9.28
N LYS A 85 -10.89 7.68 -10.53
CA LYS A 85 -10.31 6.90 -11.63
C LYS A 85 -8.88 7.36 -11.95
N LEU A 86 -7.93 6.44 -11.89
CA LEU A 86 -6.57 6.61 -12.36
C LEU A 86 -6.43 5.91 -13.71
N SER A 87 -6.36 6.68 -14.81
CA SER A 87 -6.20 6.11 -16.17
C SER A 87 -5.07 6.83 -16.90
N LYS A 88 -4.14 6.07 -17.50
CA LYS A 88 -2.99 6.59 -18.29
C LYS A 88 -2.14 7.58 -17.48
N ILE A 89 -1.46 7.06 -16.46
CA ILE A 89 -0.60 7.84 -15.56
C ILE A 89 0.77 8.04 -16.21
N ASN A 90 1.21 9.30 -16.34
CA ASN A 90 2.62 9.62 -16.57
C ASN A 90 3.22 10.08 -15.24
N ILE A 91 4.36 9.51 -14.87
CA ILE A 91 5.06 9.80 -13.62
C ILE A 91 6.20 10.76 -13.95
N TRP A 92 6.31 11.85 -13.20
CA TRP A 92 7.38 12.83 -13.33
C TRP A 92 8.08 12.99 -11.98
N GLY A 93 9.41 13.02 -11.96
CA GLY A 93 10.17 13.28 -10.74
C GLY A 93 11.59 13.76 -11.00
N PRO A 94 12.32 14.13 -9.95
CA PRO A 94 13.73 14.52 -10.06
C PRO A 94 14.59 13.36 -10.57
N SER A 95 15.83 13.63 -10.97
CA SER A 95 16.76 12.63 -11.51
C SER A 95 16.95 11.41 -10.60
N ASP A 96 16.80 11.57 -9.28
CA ASP A 96 16.86 10.49 -8.29
C ASP A 96 15.72 9.47 -8.40
N LEU A 97 14.59 9.81 -9.05
CA LEU A 97 13.50 8.88 -9.35
C LEU A 97 14.00 7.66 -10.16
N ASN A 98 15.07 7.83 -10.94
CA ASN A 98 15.68 6.74 -11.68
C ASN A 98 16.17 5.60 -10.78
N TYR A 99 16.65 5.89 -9.55
CA TYR A 99 17.06 4.85 -8.61
C TYR A 99 15.86 4.00 -8.16
N LEU A 100 14.71 4.63 -7.92
CA LEU A 100 13.47 3.93 -7.59
C LEU A 100 12.98 3.10 -8.79
N VAL A 101 13.01 3.68 -9.99
CA VAL A 101 12.67 2.97 -11.24
C VAL A 101 13.57 1.75 -11.41
N ASP A 102 14.88 1.89 -11.23
CA ASP A 102 15.83 0.79 -11.33
C ASP A 102 15.59 -0.29 -10.26
N ALA A 103 15.22 0.11 -9.03
CA ALA A 103 14.82 -0.82 -7.99
C ALA A 103 13.57 -1.63 -8.39
N MET A 104 12.54 -0.93 -8.90
CA MET A 104 11.26 -1.52 -9.31
C MET A 104 11.37 -2.50 -10.49
N ARG A 105 12.39 -2.36 -11.35
CA ARG A 105 12.67 -3.34 -12.43
C ARG A 105 12.90 -4.77 -11.93
N SER A 106 13.15 -4.95 -10.63
CA SER A 106 13.30 -6.28 -10.02
C SER A 106 11.99 -7.08 -10.01
N PHE A 107 10.83 -6.40 -10.08
CA PHE A 107 9.51 -7.02 -9.95
C PHE A 107 8.44 -6.47 -10.89
N ILE A 108 8.68 -5.30 -11.51
CA ILE A 108 7.77 -4.70 -12.49
C ILE A 108 8.34 -4.87 -13.90
N PRO A 109 7.56 -5.39 -14.87
CA PRO A 109 7.99 -5.46 -16.27
C PRO A 109 8.29 -4.08 -16.86
N ASN A 110 9.37 -3.96 -17.63
CA ASN A 110 9.79 -2.70 -18.27
C ASN A 110 8.67 -2.02 -19.08
N ALA A 111 7.78 -2.79 -19.71
CA ALA A 111 6.65 -2.26 -20.49
C ALA A 111 5.65 -1.46 -19.64
N ALA A 112 5.53 -1.73 -18.34
CA ALA A 112 4.69 -0.98 -17.40
C ALA A 112 5.36 0.32 -16.91
N MET A 113 6.66 0.50 -17.16
CA MET A 113 7.46 1.63 -16.67
C MET A 113 7.76 2.69 -17.74
N VAL A 114 7.24 2.55 -18.97
CA VAL A 114 7.52 3.44 -20.11
C VAL A 114 6.96 4.86 -19.96
N HIS A 115 6.17 5.10 -18.92
CA HIS A 115 5.50 6.37 -18.64
C HIS A 115 6.18 7.18 -17.53
N THR A 116 7.41 6.81 -17.13
CA THR A 116 8.18 7.52 -16.09
C THR A 116 9.23 8.46 -16.72
N HIS A 117 9.19 9.72 -16.29
CA HIS A 117 10.04 10.80 -16.78
C HIS A 117 10.82 11.42 -15.62
N SER A 118 12.13 11.53 -15.77
CA SER A 118 13.01 12.14 -14.76
C SER A 118 13.57 13.46 -15.29
N PHE A 119 13.69 14.48 -14.43
CA PHE A 119 14.22 15.79 -14.78
C PHE A 119 15.34 16.25 -13.83
N GLY A 120 16.24 17.11 -14.31
CA GLY A 120 17.40 17.59 -13.56
C GLY A 120 18.72 16.93 -13.98
N VAL A 121 19.82 17.29 -13.31
CA VAL A 121 21.16 16.81 -13.66
C VAL A 121 21.36 15.39 -13.09
N THR A 122 21.78 14.45 -13.93
CA THR A 122 22.19 13.10 -13.54
C THR A 122 23.63 13.12 -13.03
N GLN A 123 23.90 12.53 -11.86
CA GLN A 123 25.27 12.39 -11.35
C GLN A 123 26.12 11.39 -12.14
N ASP A 124 25.48 10.53 -12.94
CA ASP A 124 26.19 9.59 -13.82
C ASP A 124 26.66 10.29 -15.10
N GLY A 125 27.96 10.50 -15.18
CA GLY A 125 28.66 11.12 -16.31
C GLY A 125 28.48 10.35 -17.61
N GLY A 126 27.63 10.89 -18.49
CA GLY A 126 27.50 10.44 -19.87
C GLY A 126 27.17 11.63 -20.78
N ALA A 127 28.19 12.04 -21.56
CA ALA A 127 28.17 13.05 -22.63
C ALA A 127 28.13 14.54 -22.22
N ASN A 128 29.33 15.13 -22.17
CA ASN A 128 29.69 16.51 -22.54
C ASN A 128 28.64 17.61 -22.30
N PHE A 129 28.44 17.99 -21.06
CA PHE A 129 28.12 19.39 -20.72
C PHE A 129 28.98 19.81 -19.53
N SER A 130 29.80 20.84 -19.74
CA SER A 130 30.50 21.55 -18.67
C SER A 130 29.48 21.92 -17.59
N GLY A 131 29.63 21.39 -16.39
CA GLY A 131 28.71 21.62 -15.28
C GLY A 131 28.56 23.12 -14.99
N PRO A 132 27.36 23.58 -14.55
CA PRO A 132 27.21 24.97 -14.15
C PRO A 132 28.01 25.20 -12.85
N GLU A 133 28.86 26.23 -12.88
CA GLU A 133 29.52 26.78 -11.69
C GLU A 133 28.49 27.09 -10.59
N VAL A 134 28.90 26.86 -9.34
CA VAL A 134 28.15 27.22 -8.13
C VAL A 134 27.82 28.72 -8.19
N GLY A 135 26.54 29.08 -8.34
CA GLY A 135 26.07 30.47 -8.26
C GLY A 135 25.21 31.00 -9.41
N LYS A 136 24.88 30.21 -10.44
CA LYS A 136 23.89 30.63 -11.46
C LYS A 136 22.51 30.02 -11.20
N SER A 137 21.50 30.91 -11.17
CA SER A 137 20.06 30.63 -11.11
C SER A 137 19.67 29.41 -11.94
N ILE A 138 19.02 28.43 -11.33
CA ILE A 138 18.37 27.34 -12.07
C ILE A 138 17.04 27.90 -12.57
N ASP A 139 16.97 28.17 -13.87
CA ASP A 139 15.70 28.51 -14.52
C ASP A 139 14.67 27.40 -14.28
N PRO A 140 13.38 27.73 -14.09
CA PRO A 140 12.33 26.72 -13.91
C PRO A 140 12.35 25.71 -15.06
N ILE A 141 12.37 24.42 -14.71
CA ILE A 141 12.33 23.34 -15.69
C ILE A 141 10.87 23.17 -16.11
N VAL A 142 10.53 23.56 -17.34
CA VAL A 142 9.18 23.36 -17.88
C VAL A 142 8.98 21.87 -18.15
N LEU A 143 8.08 21.24 -17.38
CA LEU A 143 7.76 19.82 -17.52
C LEU A 143 6.67 19.60 -18.55
N ILE A 144 5.61 20.41 -18.46
CA ILE A 144 4.43 20.31 -19.32
C ILE A 144 4.09 21.71 -19.80
N GLU A 145 3.87 21.84 -21.11
CA GLU A 145 3.36 23.04 -21.74
C GLU A 145 2.24 22.62 -22.70
N ASP A 146 1.00 22.76 -22.25
CA ASP A 146 -0.23 22.41 -22.98
C ASP A 146 -1.10 23.67 -23.17
N GLU A 147 -2.11 23.61 -24.04
CA GLU A 147 -3.14 24.64 -24.24
C GLU A 147 -3.91 24.98 -22.95
N VAL A 148 -3.91 24.10 -21.94
CA VAL A 148 -4.69 24.26 -20.70
C VAL A 148 -3.86 24.57 -19.46
N VAL A 149 -2.58 24.19 -19.42
CA VAL A 149 -1.70 24.42 -18.26
C VAL A 149 -0.23 24.36 -18.66
N ARG A 150 0.57 25.21 -18.02
CA ARG A 150 2.02 25.12 -17.98
C ARG A 150 2.46 24.70 -16.58
N ILE A 151 3.17 23.60 -16.46
CA ILE A 151 3.71 23.08 -15.18
C ILE A 151 5.23 23.17 -15.23
N SER A 152 5.81 23.94 -14.30
CA SER A 152 7.25 24.11 -14.17
C SER A 152 7.73 23.57 -12.83
N ALA A 153 8.88 22.89 -12.80
CA ALA A 153 9.52 22.40 -11.59
C ALA A 153 10.74 23.27 -11.22
N ILE A 154 10.83 23.60 -9.94
CA ILE A 154 11.93 24.37 -9.36
C ILE A 154 12.57 23.49 -8.27
N PRO A 155 13.74 22.89 -8.53
CA PRO A 155 14.40 22.03 -7.56
C PRO A 155 14.98 22.86 -6.40
N LEU A 156 14.76 22.38 -5.18
CA LEU A 156 15.34 22.92 -3.95
C LEU A 156 16.38 21.94 -3.43
N ARG A 157 17.60 22.42 -3.21
CA ARG A 157 18.69 21.64 -2.62
C ARG A 157 18.91 22.08 -1.17
N PRO A 158 19.07 21.16 -0.21
CA PRO A 158 19.41 21.54 1.15
C PRO A 158 20.82 22.11 1.19
N ARG A 159 21.02 23.17 1.98
CA ARG A 159 22.38 23.67 2.24
C ARG A 159 23.12 22.72 3.18
N SER A 160 24.33 22.31 2.80
CA SER A 160 25.21 21.52 3.66
C SER A 160 25.62 22.34 4.88
N SER A 161 25.45 21.78 6.09
CA SER A 161 25.68 22.47 7.37
C SER A 161 27.17 22.57 7.77
N LYS A 162 28.12 22.55 6.82
CA LYS A 162 29.55 22.66 7.14
C LYS A 162 30.00 24.13 7.16
N ASN A 163 29.76 24.78 8.29
CA ASN A 163 30.52 25.96 8.74
C ASN A 163 31.50 25.57 9.86
N THR A 164 32.13 24.40 9.74
CA THR A 164 33.33 24.04 10.50
C THR A 164 34.46 23.81 9.50
N VAL A 165 35.38 24.76 9.47
CA VAL A 165 36.62 24.70 8.71
C VAL A 165 37.47 23.59 9.31
N SER A 166 37.42 22.39 8.73
CA SER A 166 38.53 21.46 8.76
C SER A 166 39.10 21.43 7.34
N LEU A 167 40.23 22.11 7.15
CA LEU A 167 41.16 21.77 6.07
C LEU A 167 41.41 20.25 6.14
N ASP A 168 41.49 19.60 4.99
CA ASP A 168 41.78 18.16 4.80
C ASP A 168 40.54 17.30 4.49
N SER A 169 39.91 17.56 3.35
CA SER A 169 39.48 16.51 2.40
C SER A 169 38.96 17.16 1.11
N GLU A 170 39.70 17.00 0.00
CA GLU A 170 39.32 17.39 -1.36
C GLU A 170 38.23 16.48 -1.96
N THR A 171 37.12 16.27 -1.24
CA THR A 171 35.89 15.72 -1.81
C THR A 171 34.74 16.59 -1.34
N GLY A 172 34.29 17.50 -2.21
CA GLY A 172 33.06 18.26 -1.95
C GLY A 172 31.94 17.28 -1.62
N SER A 173 31.26 17.47 -0.48
CA SER A 173 30.23 16.54 -0.04
C SER A 173 29.11 16.47 -1.09
N ALA A 174 29.10 15.42 -1.91
CA ALA A 174 28.06 15.18 -2.88
C ALA A 174 26.71 15.12 -2.16
N LEU A 175 25.70 15.82 -2.70
CA LEU A 175 24.31 15.71 -2.25
C LEU A 175 23.89 14.25 -2.30
N LYS A 176 23.29 13.74 -1.22
CA LYS A 176 22.79 12.36 -1.23
C LYS A 176 21.56 12.29 -2.14
N PRO A 177 21.41 11.21 -2.93
CA PRO A 177 20.18 10.98 -3.68
C PRO A 177 18.96 11.00 -2.73
N GLY A 178 17.86 11.62 -3.17
CA GLY A 178 16.63 11.74 -2.37
C GLY A 178 16.56 12.99 -1.48
N GLU A 179 17.61 13.82 -1.44
CA GLU A 179 17.60 15.09 -0.69
C GLU A 179 17.00 16.27 -1.48
N ILE A 180 16.69 16.10 -2.77
CA ILE A 180 16.13 17.18 -3.60
C ILE A 180 14.62 17.28 -3.36
N ALA A 181 14.17 18.43 -2.87
CA ALA A 181 12.76 18.80 -2.85
C ALA A 181 12.38 19.57 -4.13
N VAL A 182 11.10 19.64 -4.48
CA VAL A 182 10.65 20.31 -5.71
C VAL A 182 9.46 21.23 -5.41
N ILE A 183 9.52 22.45 -5.93
CA ILE A 183 8.35 23.33 -6.04
C ILE A 183 7.77 23.18 -7.44
N TYR A 184 6.46 22.96 -7.53
CA TYR A 184 5.74 22.97 -8.80
C TYR A 184 4.95 24.27 -8.95
N ALA A 185 5.18 24.98 -10.04
CA ALA A 185 4.38 26.13 -10.45
C ALA A 185 3.43 25.70 -11.57
N CYS A 186 2.12 25.71 -11.28
CA CYS A 186 1.06 25.40 -12.22
C CYS A 186 0.40 26.70 -12.68
N GLU A 187 0.64 27.09 -13.93
CA GLU A 187 0.13 28.32 -14.52
C GLU A 187 -0.94 28.00 -15.56
N LEU A 188 -2.16 28.50 -15.36
CA LEU A 188 -3.22 28.40 -16.36
C LEU A 188 -3.08 29.57 -17.37
N PRO A 189 -3.47 29.36 -18.64
CA PRO A 189 -3.37 30.40 -19.66
C PRO A 189 -4.35 31.55 -19.39
N GLU A 190 -3.95 32.77 -19.74
CA GLU A 190 -4.82 33.95 -19.74
C GLU A 190 -6.03 33.75 -20.65
N ILE A 191 -7.21 34.16 -20.17
CA ILE A 191 -8.42 34.20 -21.00
C ILE A 191 -8.50 35.58 -21.64
N LYS A 192 -8.32 35.63 -22.96
CA LYS A 192 -8.52 36.84 -23.74
C LYS A 192 -9.98 37.31 -23.62
N GLY A 193 -10.18 38.62 -23.51
CA GLY A 193 -11.52 39.20 -23.38
C GLY A 193 -12.42 38.89 -24.57
N LYS A 194 -13.73 38.97 -24.35
CA LYS A 194 -14.73 38.69 -25.40
C LYS A 194 -14.58 39.68 -26.55
N PHE A 195 -14.58 39.17 -27.78
CA PHE A 195 -14.57 40.00 -28.99
C PHE A 195 -15.92 40.68 -29.18
N ASP A 196 -15.87 41.98 -29.45
CA ASP A 196 -17.01 42.86 -29.69
C ASP A 196 -17.15 43.13 -31.21
N PRO A 197 -18.08 42.43 -31.89
CA PRO A 197 -18.27 42.57 -33.33
C PRO A 197 -18.75 43.98 -33.72
N ASP A 198 -19.50 44.65 -32.84
CA ASP A 198 -20.08 45.96 -33.11
C ASP A 198 -18.98 47.03 -33.06
N LYS A 199 -18.06 46.94 -32.09
CA LYS A 199 -16.84 47.77 -32.09
C LYS A 199 -15.98 47.52 -33.32
N ALA A 200 -15.75 46.26 -33.70
CA ALA A 200 -14.98 45.93 -34.89
C ALA A 200 -15.62 46.48 -36.18
N ALA A 201 -16.95 46.40 -36.30
CA ALA A 201 -17.70 46.99 -37.41
C ALA A 201 -17.59 48.52 -37.44
N SER A 202 -17.65 49.17 -36.27
CA SER A 202 -17.49 50.63 -36.13
C SER A 202 -16.10 51.12 -36.57
N LEU A 203 -15.07 50.29 -36.41
CA LEU A 203 -13.69 50.53 -36.86
C LEU A 203 -13.46 50.13 -38.34
N GLY A 204 -14.53 49.79 -39.05
CA GLY A 204 -14.51 49.53 -40.50
C GLY A 204 -14.02 48.14 -40.90
N LEU A 205 -14.05 47.15 -40.00
CA LEU A 205 -13.71 45.76 -40.31
C LEU A 205 -14.94 44.95 -40.70
N ARG A 206 -14.85 44.20 -41.81
CA ARG A 206 -15.88 43.25 -42.21
C ARG A 206 -15.75 41.93 -41.44
N PRO A 207 -16.87 41.25 -41.15
CA PRO A 207 -16.83 39.89 -40.62
C PRO A 207 -16.01 38.97 -41.53
N GLY A 208 -15.04 38.27 -40.95
CA GLY A 208 -14.13 37.43 -41.73
C GLY A 208 -12.81 37.10 -41.01
N PRO A 209 -11.77 36.67 -41.75
CA PRO A 209 -10.50 36.23 -41.18
C PRO A 209 -9.81 37.28 -40.28
N LYS A 210 -10.00 38.57 -40.56
CA LYS A 210 -9.44 39.68 -39.77
C LYS A 210 -9.92 39.69 -38.31
N TYR A 211 -11.13 39.21 -38.02
CA TYR A 211 -11.61 39.07 -36.63
C TYR A 211 -10.81 38.01 -35.88
N ARG A 212 -10.47 36.92 -36.56
CA ARG A 212 -9.65 35.85 -35.99
C ARG A 212 -8.23 36.34 -35.72
N GLU A 213 -7.63 37.11 -36.64
CA GLU A 213 -6.30 37.69 -36.44
C GLU A 213 -6.26 38.59 -35.19
N LEU A 214 -7.28 39.43 -35.00
CA LEU A 214 -7.41 40.26 -33.79
C LEU A 214 -7.57 39.42 -32.52
N GLN A 215 -8.38 38.36 -32.55
CA GLN A 215 -8.50 37.41 -31.44
C GLN A 215 -7.19 36.63 -31.16
N LEU A 216 -6.37 36.39 -32.20
CA LEU A 216 -5.04 35.80 -32.06
C LEU A 216 -4.01 36.79 -31.52
N GLY A 217 -4.34 38.08 -31.44
CA GLY A 217 -3.47 39.14 -30.91
C GLY A 217 -2.72 39.93 -31.99
N ASN A 218 -3.02 39.67 -33.26
CA ASN A 218 -2.40 40.37 -34.38
C ASN A 218 -3.19 41.63 -34.72
N SER A 219 -2.50 42.75 -34.94
CA SER A 219 -3.12 43.99 -35.40
C SER A 219 -3.41 43.89 -36.90
N VAL A 220 -4.54 44.42 -37.36
CA VAL A 220 -4.98 44.32 -38.76
C VAL A 220 -5.40 45.67 -39.31
N MET A 221 -5.19 45.87 -40.62
CA MET A 221 -5.67 47.08 -41.29
C MET A 221 -7.18 47.03 -41.53
N SER A 222 -7.87 48.11 -41.17
CA SER A 222 -9.30 48.33 -41.43
C SER A 222 -9.63 48.21 -42.92
N ASP A 223 -10.77 47.62 -43.26
CA ASP A 223 -11.20 47.47 -44.66
C ASP A 223 -11.72 48.79 -45.26
N ARG A 224 -12.16 49.72 -44.41
CA ARG A 224 -12.91 50.91 -44.84
C ARG A 224 -12.30 52.24 -44.40
N LEU A 225 -11.57 52.24 -43.29
CA LEU A 225 -11.12 53.49 -42.64
C LEU A 225 -9.61 53.72 -42.74
N ASN A 226 -8.85 52.81 -43.39
CA ASN A 226 -7.39 52.87 -43.52
C ASN A 226 -6.64 53.09 -42.18
N ILE A 227 -7.23 52.66 -41.07
CA ILE A 227 -6.65 52.67 -39.73
C ILE A 227 -6.12 51.28 -39.38
N MET A 228 -5.07 51.23 -38.55
CA MET A 228 -4.65 49.98 -37.91
C MET A 228 -5.56 49.72 -36.71
N VAL A 229 -6.20 48.56 -36.69
CA VAL A 229 -7.02 48.12 -35.57
C VAL A 229 -6.19 47.16 -34.73
N HIS A 230 -6.08 47.46 -33.45
CA HIS A 230 -5.38 46.65 -32.47
C HIS A 230 -6.37 45.73 -31.72
N PRO A 231 -5.92 44.58 -31.19
CA PRO A 231 -6.77 43.70 -30.39
C PRO A 231 -7.46 44.40 -29.21
N SER A 232 -6.78 45.35 -28.57
CA SER A 232 -7.30 46.17 -27.46
C SER A 232 -8.52 47.00 -27.83
N ASP A 233 -8.72 47.32 -29.11
CA ASP A 233 -9.81 48.18 -29.57
C ASP A 233 -11.15 47.43 -29.66
N VAL A 234 -11.08 46.10 -29.76
CA VAL A 234 -12.22 45.22 -30.08
C VAL A 234 -12.40 44.05 -29.10
N LEU A 235 -11.40 43.76 -28.27
CA LEU A 235 -11.49 42.76 -27.20
C LEU A 235 -11.81 43.45 -25.87
N GLY A 236 -12.66 42.82 -25.05
CA GLY A 236 -12.79 43.18 -23.64
C GLY A 236 -11.48 42.98 -22.85
N PRO A 237 -11.43 43.39 -21.57
CA PRO A 237 -10.26 43.13 -20.74
C PRO A 237 -10.04 41.62 -20.58
N SER A 238 -8.79 41.19 -20.70
CA SER A 238 -8.43 39.80 -20.42
C SER A 238 -8.51 39.49 -18.93
N SER A 239 -8.74 38.21 -18.61
CA SER A 239 -8.66 37.70 -17.24
C SER A 239 -7.37 36.89 -17.06
N PRO A 240 -6.50 37.25 -16.10
CA PRO A 240 -5.27 36.51 -15.85
C PRO A 240 -5.59 35.07 -15.44
N GLY A 241 -4.81 34.13 -15.98
CA GLY A 241 -4.97 32.72 -15.66
C GLY A 241 -4.61 32.43 -14.20
N PRO A 242 -5.35 31.56 -13.49
CA PRO A 242 -5.01 31.22 -12.12
C PRO A 242 -3.65 30.54 -11.99
N ILE A 243 -2.96 30.77 -10.87
CA ILE A 243 -1.65 30.18 -10.58
C ILE A 243 -1.71 29.44 -9.23
N VAL A 244 -1.17 28.23 -9.22
CA VAL A 244 -1.02 27.40 -8.02
C VAL A 244 0.43 27.00 -7.84
N LEU A 245 0.95 27.17 -6.63
CA LEU A 245 2.26 26.64 -6.24
C LEU A 245 2.07 25.45 -5.30
N LEU A 246 2.80 24.36 -5.56
CA LEU A 246 2.94 23.24 -4.64
C LEU A 246 4.36 23.27 -4.10
N VAL A 247 4.51 23.40 -2.79
CA VAL A 247 5.78 23.69 -2.14
C VAL A 247 6.11 22.57 -1.18
N ASP A 248 7.05 21.72 -1.58
CA ASP A 248 7.67 20.77 -0.67
C ASP A 248 8.95 21.37 -0.08
N CYS A 249 9.01 21.41 1.25
CA CYS A 249 10.14 21.93 2.02
C CYS A 249 10.33 21.03 3.25
N PRO A 250 11.03 19.90 3.11
CA PRO A 250 10.97 18.82 4.08
C PRO A 250 11.80 19.09 5.35
N THR A 251 12.86 19.90 5.25
CA THR A 251 13.76 20.18 6.40
C THR A 251 14.10 21.67 6.51
N PRO A 252 14.54 22.15 7.70
CA PRO A 252 14.98 23.54 7.86
C PRO A 252 16.13 23.95 6.93
N LEU A 253 16.97 23.00 6.50
CA LEU A 253 18.08 23.26 5.57
C LEU A 253 17.61 23.68 4.17
N HIS A 254 16.38 23.32 3.79
CA HIS A 254 15.76 23.71 2.53
C HIS A 254 15.24 25.15 2.55
N ILE A 255 14.92 25.71 3.73
CA ILE A 255 14.41 27.08 3.86
C ILE A 255 15.43 28.09 3.31
N PHE A 256 16.72 27.88 3.58
CA PHE A 256 17.76 28.78 3.10
C PHE A 256 17.82 28.87 1.58
N GLU A 257 17.62 27.75 0.90
CA GLU A 257 17.57 27.73 -0.56
C GLU A 257 16.27 28.39 -1.05
N LEU A 258 15.12 28.02 -0.47
CA LEU A 258 13.81 28.60 -0.76
C LEU A 258 13.81 30.14 -0.74
N LEU A 259 14.49 30.73 0.26
CA LEU A 259 14.63 32.19 0.38
C LEU A 259 15.51 32.83 -0.69
N SER A 260 16.44 32.08 -1.28
CA SER A 260 17.38 32.57 -2.30
C SER A 260 16.96 32.31 -3.75
N VAL A 261 15.90 31.53 -4.00
CA VAL A 261 15.42 31.20 -5.34
C VAL A 261 14.86 32.45 -6.03
N GLN A 262 15.59 32.95 -7.03
CA GLN A 262 15.19 34.11 -7.83
C GLN A 262 14.02 33.82 -8.78
N SER A 263 13.87 32.57 -9.21
CA SER A 263 12.78 32.11 -10.09
C SER A 263 11.38 32.29 -9.48
N LEU A 264 11.29 32.51 -8.16
CA LEU A 264 10.04 32.81 -7.46
C LEU A 264 9.70 34.31 -7.42
N ASN A 265 10.65 35.20 -7.73
CA ASN A 265 10.46 36.64 -7.68
C ASN A 265 9.24 37.16 -8.45
N PRO A 266 8.89 36.65 -9.66
CA PRO A 266 7.70 37.09 -10.38
C PRO A 266 6.37 36.82 -9.67
N TYR A 267 6.35 35.92 -8.66
CA TYR A 267 5.16 35.57 -7.90
C TYR A 267 5.03 36.33 -6.56
N TYR A 268 6.07 37.07 -6.15
CA TYR A 268 6.04 37.84 -4.91
C TYR A 268 5.29 39.16 -5.11
N ALA A 269 4.43 39.50 -4.14
CA ALA A 269 3.64 40.73 -4.14
C ALA A 269 4.45 41.96 -3.70
N ASP A 270 5.61 41.77 -3.06
CA ASP A 270 6.46 42.82 -2.47
C ASP A 270 7.68 43.20 -3.33
N SER A 271 7.79 42.70 -4.57
CA SER A 271 8.95 42.97 -5.43
C SER A 271 8.97 44.43 -5.89
N ALA A 272 9.76 45.27 -5.20
CA ALA A 272 9.92 46.70 -5.49
C ALA A 272 10.64 47.01 -6.82
N ASP A 273 11.33 46.02 -7.41
CA ASP A 273 12.24 46.20 -8.55
C ASP A 273 11.66 45.75 -9.90
N GLN A 274 10.38 45.34 -9.98
CA GLN A 274 9.76 44.89 -11.24
C GLN A 274 8.67 45.84 -11.79
N PRO A 275 8.56 45.99 -13.13
CA PRO A 275 7.42 46.68 -13.73
C PRO A 275 6.12 46.00 -13.32
N ARG A 276 5.07 46.77 -12.95
CA ARG A 276 3.76 46.23 -12.53
C ARG A 276 3.10 45.31 -13.56
N GLU A 277 3.53 45.34 -14.82
CA GLU A 277 3.03 44.49 -15.90
C GLU A 277 3.59 43.05 -15.89
N SER A 278 4.63 42.74 -15.08
CA SER A 278 5.25 41.40 -15.01
C SER A 278 4.92 40.61 -13.74
N LEU A 279 4.20 41.18 -12.77
CA LEU A 279 3.85 40.48 -11.52
C LEU A 279 2.71 39.48 -11.77
N LYS A 280 2.94 38.23 -11.37
CA LYS A 280 1.96 37.15 -11.41
C LYS A 280 1.27 37.01 -10.05
N THR A 281 -0.06 37.08 -10.03
CA THR A 281 -0.83 36.84 -8.81
C THR A 281 -1.05 35.35 -8.59
N VAL A 282 -0.63 34.83 -7.44
CA VAL A 282 -0.88 33.43 -7.04
C VAL A 282 -2.24 33.33 -6.35
N ASN A 283 -3.04 32.32 -6.71
CA ASN A 283 -4.36 32.12 -6.13
C ASN A 283 -4.29 31.28 -4.84
N CYS A 284 -3.52 30.19 -4.88
CA CYS A 284 -3.28 29.37 -3.70
C CYS A 284 -1.90 28.72 -3.70
N ILE A 285 -1.36 28.48 -2.51
CA ILE A 285 -0.13 27.72 -2.29
C ILE A 285 -0.46 26.51 -1.42
N ILE A 286 -0.03 25.33 -1.84
CA ILE A 286 -0.17 24.10 -1.07
C ILE A 286 1.19 23.75 -0.48
N HIS A 287 1.28 23.79 0.84
CA HIS A 287 2.49 23.49 1.59
C HIS A 287 2.48 22.02 1.98
N LEU A 288 3.44 21.23 1.50
CA LEU A 288 3.56 19.79 1.75
C LEU A 288 4.57 19.44 2.86
N GLY A 289 5.42 20.40 3.23
CA GLY A 289 6.45 20.21 4.26
C GLY A 289 5.88 20.06 5.68
N PRO A 290 6.64 19.51 6.63
CA PRO A 290 6.16 19.27 7.98
C PRO A 290 5.95 20.57 8.79
N ALA A 291 5.08 20.51 9.79
CA ALA A 291 4.77 21.64 10.66
C ALA A 291 6.00 22.24 11.38
N SER A 292 7.02 21.43 11.68
CA SER A 292 8.27 21.90 12.29
C SER A 292 9.03 22.89 11.39
N VAL A 293 8.88 22.78 10.07
CA VAL A 293 9.51 23.67 9.09
C VAL A 293 8.63 24.88 8.83
N THR A 294 7.34 24.66 8.56
CA THR A 294 6.45 25.75 8.13
C THR A 294 6.06 26.69 9.25
N ARG A 295 6.11 26.26 10.52
CA ARG A 295 5.93 27.14 11.69
C ARG A 295 7.17 27.97 12.03
N SER A 296 8.31 27.73 11.38
CA SER A 296 9.51 28.54 11.60
C SER A 296 9.30 29.99 11.15
N VAL A 297 9.94 30.92 11.85
CA VAL A 297 9.83 32.37 11.59
C VAL A 297 10.20 32.71 10.14
N ASP A 298 11.25 32.08 9.62
CA ASP A 298 11.74 32.33 8.27
C ASP A 298 10.77 31.87 7.19
N TYR A 299 10.13 30.71 7.39
CA TYR A 299 9.10 30.21 6.47
C TYR A 299 7.84 31.09 6.51
N GLN A 300 7.40 31.49 7.70
CA GLN A 300 6.26 32.41 7.87
C GLN A 300 6.53 33.77 7.21
N ARG A 301 7.76 34.29 7.32
CA ARG A 301 8.17 35.52 6.63
C ARG A 301 8.16 35.35 5.11
N TRP A 302 8.60 34.20 4.61
CA TRP A 302 8.53 33.87 3.19
C TRP A 302 7.09 33.79 2.68
N MET A 303 6.17 33.16 3.43
CA MET A 303 4.76 33.10 3.05
C MET A 303 4.11 34.48 2.90
N LYS A 304 4.42 35.42 3.81
CA LYS A 304 3.89 36.79 3.77
C LYS A 304 4.24 37.56 2.47
N LYS A 305 5.28 37.15 1.73
CA LYS A 305 5.64 37.75 0.44
C LYS A 305 4.60 37.55 -0.66
N PHE A 306 3.69 36.59 -0.51
CA PHE A 306 2.64 36.29 -1.51
C PHE A 306 1.35 37.11 -1.32
N GLY A 307 1.34 38.11 -0.43
CA GLY A 307 0.21 39.04 -0.26
C GLY A 307 -1.06 38.31 0.19
N SER A 308 -2.16 38.49 -0.56
CA SER A 308 -3.50 37.93 -0.24
C SER A 308 -3.71 36.49 -0.73
N THR A 309 -2.64 35.74 -0.97
CA THR A 309 -2.70 34.36 -1.47
C THR A 309 -3.27 33.42 -0.40
N GLN A 310 -4.07 32.43 -0.79
CA GLN A 310 -4.57 31.42 0.15
C GLN A 310 -3.52 30.34 0.41
N HIS A 311 -3.07 30.23 1.65
CA HIS A 311 -2.08 29.23 2.08
C HIS A 311 -2.78 27.99 2.62
N ILE A 312 -2.68 26.86 1.92
CA ILE A 312 -3.26 25.57 2.29
C ILE A 312 -2.18 24.67 2.88
N MET A 313 -2.32 24.32 4.15
CA MET A 313 -1.32 23.60 4.94
C MET A 313 -1.64 22.08 4.91
N ALA A 314 -1.06 21.36 3.93
CA ALA A 314 -1.19 19.91 3.83
C ALA A 314 -0.15 19.21 4.69
N GLY A 315 -0.55 18.29 5.57
CA GLY A 315 0.38 17.56 6.44
C GLY A 315 0.83 18.26 7.72
N HIS A 316 0.03 19.18 8.25
CA HIS A 316 0.41 20.02 9.39
C HIS A 316 -0.33 19.72 10.69
N GLU A 317 -1.51 19.13 10.61
CA GLU A 317 -2.37 18.89 11.77
C GLU A 317 -2.91 17.48 11.73
N ILE A 318 -2.99 16.89 12.92
CA ILE A 318 -3.58 15.59 13.17
C ILE A 318 -5.06 15.85 13.43
N ARG A 319 -5.90 15.80 12.40
CA ARG A 319 -7.33 16.12 12.50
C ARG A 319 -8.25 14.95 12.21
N ASN A 320 -7.77 13.85 11.60
CA ASN A 320 -8.63 12.74 11.17
C ASN A 320 -8.25 11.41 11.83
N MET A 321 -7.71 11.40 13.07
CA MET A 321 -7.43 10.14 13.79
C MET A 321 -8.69 9.35 14.12
N GLU A 322 -9.83 10.02 14.33
CA GLU A 322 -11.12 9.37 14.61
C GLU A 322 -11.72 8.74 13.33
N LEU A 323 -11.30 9.18 12.14
CA LEU A 323 -11.76 8.68 10.84
C LEU A 323 -10.63 8.31 9.92
N PRO A 324 -10.31 7.01 9.87
CA PRO A 324 -9.43 6.51 8.84
C PRO A 324 -9.96 6.91 7.47
N ILE A 325 -9.06 7.41 6.63
CA ILE A 325 -9.36 7.89 5.27
C ILE A 325 -10.01 6.81 4.39
N LEU A 326 -9.84 5.55 4.78
CA LEU A 326 -10.45 4.34 4.24
C LEU A 326 -11.66 3.97 5.12
N LYS A 327 -12.78 4.66 4.90
CA LYS A 327 -14.00 4.53 5.73
C LYS A 327 -14.53 3.11 5.75
N SER A 328 -14.42 2.42 4.64
CA SER A 328 -14.99 1.08 4.46
C SER A 328 -14.24 0.02 5.27
N SER A 329 -12.91 0.09 5.25
CA SER A 329 -12.05 -0.69 6.14
C SER A 329 -12.34 -0.39 7.61
N ALA A 330 -12.48 0.89 7.98
CA ALA A 330 -12.80 1.29 9.36
C ALA A 330 -14.18 0.80 9.83
N ARG A 331 -15.19 0.86 8.95
CA ARG A 331 -16.55 0.35 9.20
C ARG A 331 -16.54 -1.14 9.49
N ILE A 332 -15.90 -1.95 8.63
CA ILE A 332 -15.80 -3.40 8.83
C ILE A 332 -15.07 -3.73 10.12
N SER A 333 -13.90 -3.13 10.36
CA SER A 333 -13.13 -3.34 11.59
C SER A 333 -13.92 -2.97 12.86
N SER A 334 -14.69 -1.88 12.82
CA SER A 334 -15.57 -1.47 13.93
C SER A 334 -16.71 -2.45 14.18
N ARG A 335 -17.35 -2.95 13.11
CA ARG A 335 -18.41 -3.97 13.19
C ARG A 335 -17.89 -5.30 13.76
N LEU A 336 -16.70 -5.72 13.31
CA LEU A 336 -16.01 -6.90 13.83
C LEU A 336 -15.61 -6.74 15.30
N ASN A 337 -15.14 -5.55 15.70
CA ASN A 337 -14.85 -5.23 17.10
C ASN A 337 -16.10 -5.28 17.99
N TYR A 338 -17.21 -4.68 17.54
CA TYR A 338 -18.48 -4.72 18.28
C TYR A 338 -18.96 -6.17 18.53
N LEU A 339 -18.77 -7.03 17.53
CA LEU A 339 -19.21 -8.42 17.59
C LEU A 339 -18.28 -9.29 18.44
N CYS A 340 -16.97 -9.22 18.20
CA CYS A 340 -15.99 -10.12 18.82
C CYS A 340 -14.69 -9.36 19.18
N PRO A 341 -14.72 -8.50 20.23
CA PRO A 341 -13.58 -7.66 20.59
C PRO A 341 -12.33 -8.44 21.01
N GLN A 342 -12.48 -9.72 21.37
CA GLN A 342 -11.38 -10.62 21.72
C GLN A 342 -10.46 -10.94 20.53
N PHE A 343 -11.03 -11.06 19.32
CA PHE A 343 -10.26 -11.26 18.09
C PHE A 343 -10.06 -9.99 17.28
N PHE A 344 -10.85 -8.96 17.56
CA PHE A 344 -10.77 -7.66 16.90
C PHE A 344 -10.62 -6.57 17.96
N PRO A 345 -9.43 -6.37 18.54
CA PRO A 345 -9.22 -5.35 19.54
C PRO A 345 -9.56 -3.96 19.04
N ALA A 346 -9.94 -3.08 19.97
CA ALA A 346 -10.18 -1.67 19.66
C ALA A 346 -8.97 -1.05 18.97
N HIS A 347 -9.22 -0.14 18.01
CA HIS A 347 -8.15 0.60 17.36
C HIS A 347 -7.33 1.37 18.40
N GLY A 348 -6.01 1.43 18.19
CA GLY A 348 -5.11 2.14 19.12
C GLY A 348 -5.33 3.65 19.19
N PHE A 349 -6.22 4.18 18.34
CA PHE A 349 -6.65 5.57 18.35
C PHE A 349 -7.93 5.83 19.16
N TRP A 350 -8.71 4.81 19.50
CA TRP A 350 -9.98 4.97 20.24
C TRP A 350 -9.79 5.31 21.72
N SER A 351 -8.60 5.03 22.28
CA SER A 351 -8.23 5.44 23.64
C SER A 351 -7.90 6.94 23.76
N LEU A 352 -7.87 7.69 22.65
CA LEU A 352 -7.47 9.11 22.62
C LEU A 352 -8.54 10.10 23.10
N HIS A 353 -9.73 9.65 23.53
CA HIS A 353 -10.70 10.52 24.21
C HIS A 353 -10.15 11.19 25.49
N GLN A 354 -9.00 10.76 26.00
CA GLN A 354 -8.29 11.44 27.11
C GLN A 354 -7.28 12.51 26.66
N ILE A 355 -6.94 12.63 25.37
CA ILE A 355 -5.95 13.60 24.86
C ILE A 355 -6.59 14.85 24.24
N ASN A 356 -7.91 14.90 24.02
CA ASN A 356 -8.59 16.17 23.74
C ASN A 356 -8.55 17.17 24.93
N ASN A 357 -7.97 16.78 26.07
CA ASN A 357 -7.57 17.67 27.17
C ASN A 357 -6.11 18.15 27.11
N PHE A 358 -5.29 17.65 26.18
CA PHE A 358 -4.05 18.32 25.80
C PHE A 358 -4.38 19.38 24.76
N SER A 359 -4.95 20.49 25.24
CA SER A 359 -4.61 21.77 24.66
C SER A 359 -3.08 21.80 24.55
N PHE A 360 -2.57 21.83 23.31
CA PHE A 360 -1.17 22.18 23.07
C PHE A 360 -0.92 23.46 23.87
N GLU A 361 -0.07 23.39 24.90
CA GLU A 361 0.25 24.55 25.72
C GLU A 361 0.75 25.64 24.79
N SER A 362 -0.09 26.64 24.56
CA SER A 362 0.28 27.92 23.98
C SER A 362 1.06 28.67 25.05
N ASN A 363 2.28 28.23 25.33
CA ASN A 363 3.23 28.94 26.18
C ASN A 363 4.53 29.14 25.41
N GLU A 364 4.54 30.18 24.59
CA GLU A 364 5.64 31.13 24.53
C GLU A 364 5.04 32.49 24.16
N SER A 365 4.76 33.29 25.19
CA SER A 365 4.55 34.72 25.05
C SER A 365 5.88 35.36 24.68
N CYS A 366 6.11 35.54 23.38
CA CYS A 366 7.00 36.59 22.91
C CYS A 366 6.12 37.64 22.23
N GLU A 367 6.00 38.79 22.89
CA GLU A 367 5.36 39.97 22.32
C GLU A 367 6.14 40.38 21.07
N ASP A 368 5.65 39.98 19.90
CA ASP A 368 5.96 40.69 18.67
C ASP A 368 4.69 40.79 17.80
N SER A 369 4.29 42.03 17.57
CA SER A 369 3.02 42.46 17.02
C SER A 369 2.93 42.24 15.50
N SER A 370 3.00 40.99 15.05
CA SER A 370 2.71 40.64 13.65
C SER A 370 1.53 39.67 13.60
N THR A 371 0.45 40.10 12.94
CA THR A 371 -0.72 39.25 12.68
C THR A 371 -0.29 37.92 12.04
N PRO A 372 -0.82 36.77 12.50
CA PRO A 372 -0.60 35.48 11.84
C PRO A 372 -0.99 35.55 10.37
N CYS A 373 -0.23 34.88 9.49
CA CYS A 373 -0.66 34.70 8.10
C CYS A 373 -1.96 33.87 8.12
N GLU A 374 -3.03 34.35 7.47
CA GLU A 374 -4.28 33.59 7.33
C GLU A 374 -3.99 32.30 6.55
N SER A 375 -3.94 31.18 7.26
CA SER A 375 -3.63 29.85 6.71
C SER A 375 -4.81 28.92 6.93
N ILE A 376 -5.01 28.02 5.96
CA ILE A 376 -6.12 27.07 5.91
C ILE A 376 -5.54 25.67 6.11
N SER A 377 -6.00 24.97 7.14
CA SER A 377 -5.68 23.55 7.32
C SER A 377 -6.28 22.73 6.18
N ALA A 378 -5.47 21.88 5.56
CA ALA A 378 -5.96 20.97 4.54
C ALA A 378 -6.76 19.81 5.17
N GLU A 379 -7.75 19.32 4.43
CA GLU A 379 -8.51 18.11 4.75
C GLU A 379 -8.50 17.18 3.54
N ASN A 380 -8.65 15.87 3.78
CA ASN A 380 -8.76 14.91 2.68
C ASN A 380 -9.97 15.27 1.82
N LEU A 381 -9.79 15.24 0.50
CA LEU A 381 -10.77 15.65 -0.52
C LEU A 381 -11.11 17.15 -0.58
N LEU A 382 -10.47 18.02 0.22
CA LEU A 382 -10.65 19.48 0.12
C LEU A 382 -10.34 19.94 -1.30
N LYS A 383 -11.23 20.74 -1.89
CA LYS A 383 -11.07 21.32 -3.22
C LYS A 383 -10.81 22.81 -3.17
N PHE A 384 -10.03 23.28 -4.13
CA PHE A 384 -9.88 24.68 -4.47
C PHE A 384 -10.19 24.84 -5.96
N HIS A 385 -11.33 25.43 -6.29
CA HIS A 385 -11.72 25.68 -7.67
C HIS A 385 -10.92 26.85 -8.24
N LEU A 386 -10.33 26.64 -9.41
CA LEU A 386 -9.60 27.64 -10.18
C LEU A 386 -10.47 28.18 -11.31
N ARG A 387 -11.27 27.32 -11.95
CA ARG A 387 -12.24 27.67 -12.98
C ARG A 387 -13.51 26.83 -12.86
N PRO A 388 -14.69 27.42 -13.16
CA PRO A 388 -14.91 28.79 -13.64
C PRO A 388 -14.68 29.85 -12.55
N TYR A 389 -14.33 31.10 -12.92
CA TYR A 389 -14.04 32.17 -11.94
C TYR A 389 -15.21 32.49 -11.00
N SER A 390 -16.45 32.20 -11.40
CA SER A 390 -17.64 32.33 -10.55
C SER A 390 -17.64 31.40 -9.33
N GLN A 391 -16.81 30.36 -9.37
CA GLN A 391 -16.64 29.37 -8.30
C GLN A 391 -15.23 29.45 -7.67
N LEU A 392 -14.40 30.44 -8.03
CA LEU A 392 -13.02 30.55 -7.56
C LEU A 392 -12.97 30.57 -6.02
N GLY A 393 -12.24 29.61 -5.45
CA GLY A 393 -12.05 29.50 -4.00
C GLY A 393 -12.25 28.10 -3.46
N LEU A 394 -12.36 28.00 -2.13
CA LEU A 394 -12.45 26.74 -1.40
C LEU A 394 -13.83 26.09 -1.55
N ASP A 395 -13.82 24.79 -1.75
CA ASP A 395 -15.01 23.93 -1.76
C ASP A 395 -14.80 22.76 -0.80
N ARG A 396 -15.67 22.72 0.23
CA ARG A 396 -15.69 21.74 1.31
C ARG A 396 -16.83 20.73 1.16
N SER A 397 -17.62 20.80 0.09
CA SER A 397 -18.84 19.99 -0.09
C SER A 397 -18.58 18.49 -0.23
N VAL A 398 -17.38 18.10 -0.66
CA VAL A 398 -16.98 16.70 -0.89
C VAL A 398 -16.16 16.14 0.29
N ILE A 399 -15.88 16.98 1.30
CA ILE A 399 -15.21 16.50 2.52
C ILE A 399 -16.19 15.58 3.25
N PRO A 400 -15.82 14.32 3.49
CA PRO A 400 -16.73 13.38 4.12
C PRO A 400 -17.05 13.80 5.57
N CYS A 401 -18.31 13.67 5.99
CA CYS A 401 -18.69 13.91 7.39
C CYS A 401 -17.93 13.00 8.36
N SER A 402 -17.80 13.49 9.60
CA SER A 402 -17.18 12.72 10.66
C SER A 402 -18.04 11.47 10.96
N LEU A 403 -17.55 10.24 10.76
CA LEU A 403 -18.12 9.03 11.35
C LEU A 403 -17.38 8.69 12.64
N ASN A 404 -18.09 8.55 13.76
CA ASN A 404 -17.51 8.00 14.99
C ASN A 404 -17.91 6.53 15.19
N TYR A 405 -17.23 5.84 16.11
CA TYR A 405 -17.53 4.44 16.42
C TYR A 405 -19.00 4.21 16.79
N LYS A 406 -19.59 5.14 17.56
CA LYS A 406 -20.98 5.04 17.99
C LYS A 406 -21.93 5.07 16.79
N GLU A 407 -21.73 5.96 15.83
CA GLU A 407 -22.53 6.04 14.60
C GLU A 407 -22.43 4.76 13.77
N ILE A 408 -21.25 4.14 13.67
CA ILE A 408 -21.08 2.86 12.95
C ILE A 408 -21.86 1.75 13.65
N VAL A 409 -21.85 1.71 14.98
CA VAL A 409 -22.60 0.71 15.77
C VAL A 409 -24.10 0.96 15.68
N ASP A 410 -24.54 2.21 15.76
CA ASP A 410 -25.96 2.58 15.62
C ASP A 410 -26.47 2.20 14.21
N GLU A 411 -25.67 2.44 13.16
CA GLU A 411 -25.96 1.98 11.79
C GLU A 411 -26.03 0.44 11.72
N LEU A 412 -25.05 -0.27 12.30
CA LEU A 412 -25.03 -1.73 12.32
C LEU A 412 -26.28 -2.31 13.00
N LEU A 413 -26.69 -1.75 14.13
CA LEU A 413 -27.87 -2.19 14.88
C LEU A 413 -29.18 -1.89 14.11
N SER A 414 -29.20 -0.83 13.30
CA SER A 414 -30.32 -0.55 12.41
C SER A 414 -30.37 -1.49 11.20
N GLU A 415 -29.20 -1.87 10.64
CA GLU A 415 -29.11 -2.75 9.46
C GLU A 415 -29.34 -4.23 9.83
N ILE A 416 -28.85 -4.68 10.99
CA ILE A 416 -28.90 -6.07 11.44
C ILE A 416 -29.30 -6.09 12.93
N PRO A 417 -30.59 -5.93 13.28
CA PRO A 417 -31.02 -5.86 14.69
C PRO A 417 -30.63 -7.09 15.52
N GLU A 418 -30.62 -8.27 14.91
CA GLU A 418 -30.24 -9.56 15.52
C GLU A 418 -28.79 -9.57 16.03
N ILE A 419 -27.90 -8.71 15.48
CA ILE A 419 -26.47 -8.68 15.84
C ILE A 419 -26.25 -8.34 17.32
N ALA A 420 -27.19 -7.61 17.94
CA ALA A 420 -27.13 -7.28 19.36
C ALA A 420 -27.20 -8.54 20.23
N ASP A 421 -28.04 -9.51 19.85
CA ASP A 421 -28.18 -10.76 20.59
C ASP A 421 -27.01 -11.70 20.30
N VAL A 422 -26.51 -11.72 19.06
CA VAL A 422 -25.28 -12.44 18.66
C VAL A 422 -24.07 -11.93 19.46
N SER A 423 -23.90 -10.62 19.63
CA SER A 423 -22.83 -10.02 20.44
C SER A 423 -22.94 -10.43 21.92
N LYS A 424 -24.16 -10.49 22.48
CA LYS A 424 -24.39 -11.02 23.84
C LYS A 424 -24.03 -12.51 23.94
N CYS A 425 -24.36 -13.32 22.93
CA CYS A 425 -24.02 -14.74 22.89
C CYS A 425 -22.50 -14.95 22.85
N ILE A 426 -21.78 -14.19 22.01
CA ILE A 426 -20.30 -14.21 22.00
C ILE A 426 -19.73 -13.76 23.34
N SER A 427 -20.28 -12.70 23.93
CA SER A 427 -19.83 -12.22 25.25
C SER A 427 -20.01 -13.28 26.34
N ARG A 428 -21.16 -13.96 26.37
CA ARG A 428 -21.40 -15.11 27.26
C ARG A 428 -20.45 -16.26 26.97
N PHE A 429 -20.25 -16.60 25.70
CA PHE A 429 -19.29 -17.61 25.27
C PHE A 429 -17.89 -17.33 25.83
N TRP A 430 -17.40 -16.09 25.78
CA TRP A 430 -16.10 -15.72 26.33
C TRP A 430 -16.03 -15.70 27.86
N GLN A 431 -17.16 -15.53 28.56
CA GLN A 431 -17.23 -15.58 30.01
C GLN A 431 -17.33 -17.01 30.57
N SER A 432 -17.78 -17.98 29.75
CA SER A 432 -17.86 -19.38 30.15
C SER A 432 -16.50 -20.01 30.45
N PRO A 433 -16.42 -20.98 31.38
CA PRO A 433 -15.24 -21.83 31.58
C PRO A 433 -14.76 -22.48 30.28
N LEU A 434 -13.46 -22.79 30.18
CA LEU A 434 -12.89 -23.40 28.97
C LEU A 434 -13.56 -24.75 28.64
N GLU A 435 -13.88 -25.55 29.66
CA GLU A 435 -14.60 -26.82 29.50
C GLU A 435 -15.97 -26.61 28.83
N ASP A 436 -16.73 -25.60 29.28
CA ASP A 436 -18.02 -25.22 28.70
C ASP A 436 -17.90 -24.60 27.31
N LYS A 437 -16.84 -23.82 27.05
CA LYS A 437 -16.50 -23.31 25.71
C LYS A 437 -16.12 -24.41 24.74
N LEU A 438 -15.56 -25.51 25.24
CA LEU A 438 -15.23 -26.72 24.48
C LEU A 438 -16.48 -27.59 24.25
N MET A 439 -17.50 -27.50 25.09
CA MET A 439 -18.85 -28.04 24.82
C MET A 439 -19.66 -27.11 23.89
N MET A 440 -20.70 -27.63 23.22
CA MET A 440 -21.59 -26.83 22.35
C MET A 440 -22.64 -26.07 23.18
N PRO A 441 -23.21 -24.96 22.67
CA PRO A 441 -24.39 -24.34 23.29
C PRO A 441 -25.55 -25.35 23.37
N ARG A 442 -26.29 -25.34 24.48
CA ARG A 442 -27.47 -26.20 24.68
C ARG A 442 -28.57 -25.82 23.69
N LYS A 443 -29.39 -26.81 23.30
CA LYS A 443 -30.55 -26.71 22.38
C LYS A 443 -31.53 -25.55 22.66
N ASP A 444 -31.46 -24.92 23.83
CA ASP A 444 -32.42 -23.89 24.29
C ASP A 444 -31.98 -22.44 23.98
N GLU A 445 -30.79 -22.20 23.42
CA GLU A 445 -30.40 -20.88 22.90
C GLU A 445 -30.75 -20.78 21.41
N ASN A 446 -31.96 -20.31 21.09
CA ASN A 446 -32.43 -20.04 19.72
C ASN A 446 -31.49 -19.05 18.98
N ILE A 447 -30.45 -19.56 18.33
CA ILE A 447 -29.74 -18.83 17.28
C ILE A 447 -30.65 -18.84 16.06
N ILE A 448 -31.24 -17.68 15.76
CA ILE A 448 -32.10 -17.48 14.59
C ILE A 448 -31.22 -17.60 13.33
N MET A 449 -31.29 -18.75 12.68
CA MET A 449 -30.79 -18.99 11.33
C MET A 449 -32.02 -19.12 10.44
N VAL A 450 -32.38 -18.05 9.73
CA VAL A 450 -33.38 -18.10 8.66
C VAL A 450 -32.71 -18.76 7.46
N GLU A 451 -33.14 -19.97 7.09
CA GLU A 451 -32.83 -20.57 5.78
C GLU A 451 -33.71 -19.90 4.71
N GLU A 452 -33.12 -19.49 3.58
CA GLU A 452 -33.89 -19.29 2.35
C GLU A 452 -33.50 -20.33 1.27
N PRO A 453 -34.47 -20.77 0.45
CA PRO A 453 -34.34 -21.91 -0.43
C PRO A 453 -33.83 -21.50 -1.83
N TRP A 454 -32.82 -22.18 -2.32
CA TRP A 454 -32.32 -22.02 -3.69
C TRP A 454 -33.33 -22.59 -4.70
N MET A 455 -33.68 -21.78 -5.69
CA MET A 455 -34.59 -22.10 -6.79
C MET A 455 -34.11 -23.33 -7.59
N ASN A 456 -34.88 -24.40 -7.56
CA ASN A 456 -34.91 -25.40 -8.63
C ASN A 456 -36.21 -25.21 -9.41
N GLU A 457 -36.11 -24.76 -10.66
CA GLU A 457 -37.19 -24.86 -11.63
C GLU A 457 -37.45 -26.33 -11.95
N ASN A 458 -38.60 -26.86 -11.49
CA ASN A 458 -39.49 -27.78 -12.23
C ASN A 458 -40.43 -28.51 -11.26
N SER A 459 -41.67 -28.03 -11.12
CA SER A 459 -42.88 -28.88 -11.17
C SER A 459 -44.14 -28.02 -11.05
N LEU A 460 -45.03 -28.19 -12.01
CA LEU A 460 -46.39 -27.62 -12.04
C LEU A 460 -47.27 -28.24 -10.93
N ILE A 461 -48.32 -27.49 -10.56
CA ILE A 461 -49.70 -27.91 -10.16
C ILE A 461 -50.21 -27.40 -8.78
N SER A 462 -51.26 -26.57 -8.91
CA SER A 462 -52.44 -26.34 -8.04
C SER A 462 -52.37 -25.47 -6.78
N LYS A 463 -53.25 -24.46 -6.80
CA LYS A 463 -53.77 -23.69 -5.67
C LYS A 463 -54.65 -24.57 -4.78
N GLN A 464 -54.52 -24.46 -3.44
CA GLN A 464 -55.64 -24.42 -2.48
C GLN A 464 -55.17 -24.21 -1.03
N GLY A 465 -55.95 -23.44 -0.26
CA GLY A 465 -56.12 -23.63 1.18
C GLY A 465 -55.28 -22.75 2.12
N ALA A 466 -55.93 -21.71 2.67
CA ALA A 466 -55.50 -21.08 3.91
C ALA A 466 -55.88 -21.98 5.09
N ASP A 467 -54.92 -22.33 5.95
CA ASP A 467 -55.17 -22.66 7.35
C ASP A 467 -53.89 -22.47 8.19
N GLY A 468 -54.04 -21.84 9.35
CA GLY A 468 -52.99 -21.55 10.29
C GLY A 468 -52.65 -22.77 11.12
N SER A 469 -51.49 -23.37 10.85
CA SER A 469 -50.81 -24.26 11.79
C SER A 469 -49.31 -23.94 11.73
N LYS A 470 -48.72 -23.70 12.90
CA LYS A 470 -47.28 -23.61 13.09
C LYS A 470 -46.67 -24.89 12.53
N LYS A 471 -46.04 -24.81 11.36
CA LYS A 471 -45.16 -25.87 10.86
C LYS A 471 -43.80 -25.67 11.50
N ASP A 472 -43.34 -26.69 12.21
CA ASP A 472 -41.99 -26.77 12.75
C ASP A 472 -40.95 -26.54 11.63
N LEU A 473 -40.06 -25.57 11.85
CA LEU A 473 -38.92 -25.25 10.99
C LEU A 473 -37.78 -26.24 11.27
N PRO A 474 -36.98 -26.66 10.27
CA PRO A 474 -35.93 -27.63 10.47
C PRO A 474 -34.76 -26.99 11.25
N CYS A 475 -34.40 -27.62 12.37
CA CYS A 475 -33.15 -27.37 13.06
C CYS A 475 -31.96 -27.80 12.18
N LEU A 476 -30.80 -27.14 12.32
CA LEU A 476 -29.49 -27.65 11.91
C LEU A 476 -29.48 -29.19 12.07
N SER A 477 -29.28 -29.93 10.97
CA SER A 477 -29.44 -31.38 11.01
C SER A 477 -28.65 -32.00 12.16
N ASP A 478 -29.25 -32.99 12.85
CA ASP A 478 -28.66 -33.67 14.02
C ASP A 478 -27.24 -34.23 13.72
N SER A 479 -26.88 -34.40 12.44
CA SER A 479 -25.55 -34.75 11.94
C SER A 479 -24.45 -33.71 12.29
N TRP A 480 -24.75 -32.42 12.28
CA TRP A 480 -23.78 -31.33 12.50
C TRP A 480 -23.33 -31.20 13.95
N THR A 481 -24.30 -31.26 14.87
CA THR A 481 -24.04 -31.18 16.31
C THR A 481 -23.41 -32.46 16.86
N GLU A 482 -23.61 -33.62 16.22
CA GLU A 482 -22.92 -34.86 16.60
C GLU A 482 -21.47 -34.93 16.13
N LYS A 483 -21.12 -34.44 14.93
CA LYS A 483 -19.74 -34.46 14.42
C LYS A 483 -18.77 -33.54 15.19
N LEU A 484 -19.27 -32.47 15.81
CA LEU A 484 -18.50 -31.53 16.63
C LEU A 484 -18.31 -31.95 18.09
N LYS A 485 -18.91 -33.08 18.53
CA LYS A 485 -18.71 -33.64 19.89
C LYS A 485 -17.33 -34.30 20.08
N HIS A 486 -16.65 -34.65 19.00
CA HIS A 486 -15.26 -35.10 19.06
C HIS A 486 -14.35 -33.88 19.16
N ASN A 487 -13.97 -33.55 20.38
CA ASN A 487 -12.91 -32.60 20.66
C ASN A 487 -11.61 -33.17 20.06
N PRO A 488 -10.97 -32.55 19.04
CA PRO A 488 -9.62 -32.96 18.68
C PRO A 488 -8.75 -32.70 19.92
N ASP A 489 -7.99 -33.71 20.34
CA ASP A 489 -7.07 -33.59 21.47
C ASP A 489 -6.26 -32.30 21.32
N ILE A 490 -6.37 -31.40 22.31
CA ILE A 490 -5.64 -30.13 22.30
C ILE A 490 -4.15 -30.49 22.19
N PRO A 491 -3.41 -29.98 21.19
CA PRO A 491 -2.01 -30.33 21.00
C PRO A 491 -1.20 -30.07 22.27
N ALA A 492 -0.29 -30.99 22.61
CA ALA A 492 0.53 -30.88 23.82
C ALA A 492 1.31 -29.55 23.89
N CYS A 493 1.69 -28.97 22.75
CA CYS A 493 2.36 -27.67 22.67
C CYS A 493 1.53 -26.49 23.20
N LEU A 494 0.20 -26.67 23.33
CA LEU A 494 -0.70 -25.67 23.90
C LEU A 494 -0.93 -25.85 25.42
N GLU A 495 -0.28 -26.82 26.07
CA GLU A 495 -0.39 -27.01 27.51
C GLU A 495 0.18 -25.80 28.26
N ASN A 496 -0.60 -25.18 29.15
CA ASN A 496 -0.22 -23.99 29.93
C ASN A 496 0.22 -22.78 29.08
N VAL A 497 -0.26 -22.65 27.83
CA VAL A 497 -0.02 -21.40 27.08
C VAL A 497 -0.67 -20.21 27.76
N THR A 498 -0.02 -19.05 27.66
CA THR A 498 -0.53 -17.75 28.08
C THR A 498 -0.74 -16.84 26.88
N ARG A 499 -1.47 -15.74 27.07
CA ARG A 499 -1.66 -14.72 26.03
C ARG A 499 -0.33 -14.10 25.58
N GLU A 500 0.66 -14.04 26.47
CA GLU A 500 1.98 -13.46 26.22
C GLU A 500 2.95 -14.42 25.49
N ASP A 501 2.53 -15.65 25.17
CA ASP A 501 3.38 -16.59 24.45
C ASP A 501 3.52 -16.22 22.96
N MET A 502 2.40 -16.02 22.27
CA MET A 502 2.37 -15.58 20.87
C MET A 502 0.98 -15.06 20.50
N GLU A 503 0.98 -13.94 19.78
CA GLU A 503 -0.18 -13.35 19.11
C GLU A 503 0.11 -13.22 17.61
N ILE A 504 -0.79 -13.74 16.77
CA ILE A 504 -0.77 -13.58 15.30
C ILE A 504 -1.71 -12.43 14.96
N ILE A 505 -1.19 -11.37 14.33
CA ILE A 505 -1.98 -10.24 13.86
C ILE A 505 -1.96 -10.21 12.34
N LEU A 506 -3.12 -10.36 11.73
CA LEU A 506 -3.28 -10.34 10.27
C LEU A 506 -3.46 -8.90 9.81
N LEU A 507 -2.35 -8.21 9.53
CA LEU A 507 -2.36 -6.79 9.17
C LEU A 507 -3.01 -6.55 7.79
N GLY A 508 -2.91 -7.50 6.87
CA GLY A 508 -3.61 -7.46 5.59
C GLY A 508 -3.84 -8.85 5.02
N THR A 509 -4.96 -9.01 4.31
CA THR A 509 -5.54 -10.32 3.96
C THR A 509 -6.00 -10.45 2.51
N GLY A 510 -5.69 -9.48 1.67
CA GLY A 510 -6.11 -9.42 0.26
C GLY A 510 -4.95 -9.66 -0.71
N SER A 511 -5.29 -10.09 -1.91
CA SER A 511 -4.34 -10.41 -2.99
C SER A 511 -4.19 -9.32 -4.04
N SER A 512 -2.98 -9.22 -4.60
CA SER A 512 -2.55 -8.48 -5.80
C SER A 512 -2.53 -6.95 -5.68
N GLN A 513 -3.65 -6.33 -5.30
CA GLN A 513 -3.76 -4.88 -5.12
C GLN A 513 -4.43 -4.61 -3.77
N PRO A 514 -4.41 -3.39 -3.21
CA PRO A 514 -5.23 -3.05 -2.06
C PRO A 514 -6.67 -2.71 -2.47
N SER A 515 -7.66 -3.17 -1.70
CA SER A 515 -9.09 -2.87 -1.93
C SER A 515 -9.65 -1.96 -0.87
N LYS A 516 -10.89 -1.51 -1.10
CA LYS A 516 -11.74 -0.84 -0.13
C LYS A 516 -11.81 -1.58 1.23
N TYR A 517 -11.87 -2.91 1.22
CA TYR A 517 -12.13 -3.71 2.42
C TYR A 517 -10.90 -4.41 2.99
N ARG A 518 -10.00 -4.90 2.14
CA ARG A 518 -8.80 -5.66 2.53
C ARG A 518 -7.52 -5.00 2.04
N ASN A 519 -6.52 -4.92 2.90
CA ASN A 519 -5.16 -4.55 2.55
C ASN A 519 -4.39 -5.75 1.99
N VAL A 520 -3.26 -5.49 1.32
CA VAL A 520 -2.36 -6.55 0.83
C VAL A 520 -1.63 -7.28 1.96
N SER A 521 -1.11 -8.48 1.69
CA SER A 521 -0.55 -9.41 2.69
C SER A 521 0.47 -8.81 3.64
N SER A 522 0.20 -8.95 4.94
CA SER A 522 1.21 -8.84 5.98
C SER A 522 0.71 -9.47 7.27
N ILE A 523 1.59 -10.23 7.93
CA ILE A 523 1.30 -10.93 9.18
C ILE A 523 2.35 -10.55 10.22
N PHE A 524 1.91 -9.99 11.33
CA PHE A 524 2.76 -9.63 12.46
C PHE A 524 2.65 -10.70 13.55
N VAL A 525 3.76 -11.39 13.80
CA VAL A 525 3.88 -12.39 14.87
C VAL A 525 4.50 -11.70 16.08
N ASN A 526 3.68 -11.44 17.07
CA ASN A 526 4.06 -10.79 18.31
C ASN A 526 4.45 -11.85 19.35
N LEU A 527 5.71 -11.81 19.80
CA LEU A 527 6.25 -12.66 20.88
C LEU A 527 6.48 -11.82 22.16
N PHE A 528 5.83 -10.65 22.22
CA PHE A 528 5.77 -9.74 23.36
C PHE A 528 7.16 -9.31 23.83
N SER A 529 7.54 -9.67 25.06
CA SER A 529 8.83 -9.31 25.64
C SER A 529 10.03 -9.88 24.86
N ARG A 530 9.81 -10.92 24.05
CA ARG A 530 10.84 -11.56 23.20
C ARG A 530 11.00 -10.86 21.84
N GLY A 531 10.16 -9.87 21.54
CA GLY A 531 10.16 -9.12 20.28
C GLY A 531 9.10 -9.60 19.31
N SER A 532 9.31 -9.34 18.02
CA SER A 532 8.32 -9.64 16.98
C SER A 532 8.96 -10.00 15.64
N LEU A 533 8.18 -10.67 14.79
CA LEU A 533 8.51 -10.99 13.41
C LEU A 533 7.42 -10.49 12.46
N LEU A 534 7.81 -10.12 11.24
CA LEU A 534 6.87 -9.88 10.13
C LEU A 534 7.02 -10.98 9.09
N LEU A 535 5.90 -11.58 8.66
CA LEU A 535 5.80 -12.47 7.52
C LEU A 535 5.05 -11.73 6.41
N ASP A 536 5.78 -11.43 5.33
CA ASP A 536 5.40 -10.46 4.30
C ASP A 536 5.10 -9.04 4.84
N CYS A 537 5.30 -8.05 3.98
CA CYS A 537 5.23 -6.63 4.29
C CYS A 537 4.74 -5.86 3.07
N GLY A 538 3.52 -6.15 2.62
CA GLY A 538 2.86 -5.42 1.54
C GLY A 538 2.60 -3.95 1.87
N GLU A 539 2.21 -3.19 0.85
CA GLU A 539 1.77 -1.79 0.98
C GLU A 539 0.74 -1.59 2.12
N GLY A 540 0.90 -0.54 2.91
CA GLY A 540 0.01 -0.15 4.00
C GLY A 540 0.31 -0.85 5.34
N THR A 541 1.32 -1.72 5.42
CA THR A 541 1.67 -2.48 6.65
C THR A 541 1.90 -1.55 7.86
N LEU A 542 2.66 -0.46 7.68
CA LEU A 542 2.90 0.51 8.75
C LEU A 542 1.60 1.19 9.21
N ALA A 543 0.71 1.51 8.28
CA ALA A 543 -0.57 2.13 8.58
C ALA A 543 -1.48 1.18 9.37
N GLN A 544 -1.48 -0.11 9.02
CA GLN A 544 -2.20 -1.15 9.75
C GLN A 544 -1.64 -1.36 11.18
N LEU A 545 -0.31 -1.31 11.37
CA LEU A 545 0.30 -1.31 12.71
C LEU A 545 -0.17 -0.12 13.54
N LYS A 546 -0.20 1.08 12.94
CA LYS A 546 -0.69 2.30 13.60
C LYS A 546 -2.17 2.20 13.96
N ARG A 547 -3.01 1.61 13.10
CA ARG A 547 -4.42 1.33 13.42
C ARG A 547 -4.57 0.36 14.59
N ARG A 548 -3.72 -0.67 14.68
CA ARG A 548 -3.77 -1.68 15.75
C ARG A 548 -3.26 -1.16 17.09
N PHE A 549 -2.15 -0.42 17.09
CA PHE A 549 -1.40 -0.08 18.30
C PHE A 549 -1.34 1.43 18.63
N GLY A 550 -1.88 2.29 17.76
CA GLY A 550 -1.67 3.73 17.82
C GLY A 550 -0.28 4.11 17.31
N VAL A 551 0.02 5.41 17.24
CA VAL A 551 1.32 5.88 16.72
C VAL A 551 2.48 5.35 17.58
N LYS A 552 2.44 5.60 18.89
CA LYS A 552 3.51 5.18 19.81
C LYS A 552 3.66 3.65 19.88
N GLY A 553 2.55 2.93 19.96
CA GLY A 553 2.58 1.47 20.02
C GLY A 553 3.09 0.84 18.72
N ALA A 554 2.80 1.45 17.56
CA ALA A 554 3.38 1.02 16.29
C ALA A 554 4.89 1.29 16.22
N ASP A 555 5.36 2.45 16.72
CA ASP A 555 6.79 2.73 16.81
C ASP A 555 7.51 1.71 17.71
N ASP A 556 6.90 1.36 18.84
CA ASP A 556 7.42 0.32 19.75
C ASP A 556 7.40 -1.08 19.10
N ALA A 557 6.34 -1.40 18.34
CA ALA A 557 6.27 -2.63 17.56
C ALA A 557 7.42 -2.69 16.52
N VAL A 558 7.64 -1.62 15.76
CA VAL A 558 8.73 -1.52 14.76
C VAL A 558 10.11 -1.60 15.41
N LYS A 559 10.33 -0.96 16.57
CA LYS A 559 11.57 -1.07 17.34
C LYS A 559 11.85 -2.49 17.84
N SER A 560 10.79 -3.23 18.21
CA SER A 560 10.89 -4.59 18.75
C SER A 560 11.11 -5.68 17.70
N LEU A 561 10.98 -5.34 16.41
CA LEU A 561 11.19 -6.29 15.30
C LEU A 561 12.58 -6.92 15.39
N LYS A 562 12.59 -8.26 15.32
CA LYS A 562 13.79 -9.09 15.35
C LYS A 562 14.15 -9.60 13.95
N CYS A 563 13.13 -9.91 13.14
CA CYS A 563 13.30 -10.46 11.81
C CYS A 563 12.10 -10.09 10.92
N ILE A 564 12.34 -9.83 9.64
CA ILE A 564 11.31 -9.78 8.61
C ILE A 564 11.59 -10.88 7.60
N TRP A 565 10.59 -11.70 7.31
CA TRP A 565 10.66 -12.75 6.30
C TRP A 565 9.70 -12.46 5.16
N ILE A 566 10.18 -12.52 3.92
CA ILE A 566 9.40 -12.27 2.70
C ILE A 566 9.34 -13.53 1.84
N SER A 567 8.13 -13.93 1.47
CA SER A 567 7.84 -15.16 0.73
C SER A 567 8.38 -15.16 -0.69
N HIS A 568 8.13 -14.08 -1.43
CA HIS A 568 8.49 -13.95 -2.84
C HIS A 568 8.50 -12.47 -3.30
N ILE A 569 8.71 -12.23 -4.60
CA ILE A 569 9.00 -10.90 -5.16
C ILE A 569 7.79 -10.15 -5.70
N HIS A 570 6.55 -10.65 -5.56
CA HIS A 570 5.39 -9.87 -6.00
C HIS A 570 5.13 -8.71 -5.04
N ALA A 571 4.72 -7.58 -5.63
CA ALA A 571 4.69 -6.28 -4.97
C ALA A 571 3.81 -6.26 -3.70
N ASP A 572 2.69 -6.96 -3.74
CA ASP A 572 1.71 -7.11 -2.66
C ASP A 572 2.26 -7.79 -1.40
N HIS A 573 3.48 -8.34 -1.44
CA HIS A 573 4.12 -8.99 -0.29
C HIS A 573 5.32 -8.22 0.26
N HIS A 574 5.80 -7.14 -0.38
CA HIS A 574 7.05 -6.49 0.08
C HIS A 574 7.15 -4.97 -0.13
N THR A 575 6.21 -4.32 -0.80
CA THR A 575 6.35 -2.87 -1.10
C THR A 575 6.29 -1.96 0.13
N GLY A 576 5.73 -2.42 1.26
CA GLY A 576 5.77 -1.70 2.54
C GLY A 576 7.08 -1.87 3.32
N LEU A 577 7.97 -2.78 2.89
CA LEU A 577 9.19 -3.13 3.62
C LEU A 577 10.16 -1.95 3.79
N ALA A 578 10.42 -1.21 2.71
CA ALA A 578 11.36 -0.08 2.74
C ALA A 578 10.94 0.97 3.79
N ARG A 579 9.64 1.22 3.91
CA ARG A 579 9.08 2.17 4.87
C ARG A 579 9.26 1.73 6.32
N ILE A 580 9.06 0.44 6.62
CA ILE A 580 9.29 -0.12 7.97
C ILE A 580 10.77 -0.03 8.35
N LEU A 581 11.67 -0.38 7.41
CA LEU A 581 13.12 -0.33 7.62
C LEU A 581 13.63 1.10 7.85
N ALA A 582 13.22 2.04 7.00
CA ALA A 582 13.58 3.46 7.14
C ALA A 582 13.06 4.05 8.45
N LEU A 583 11.83 3.73 8.85
CA LEU A 583 11.28 4.16 10.15
C LEU A 583 12.08 3.57 11.32
N ARG A 584 12.40 2.27 11.28
CA ARG A 584 13.19 1.63 12.34
C ARG A 584 14.57 2.28 12.48
N SER A 585 15.27 2.51 11.36
CA SER A 585 16.56 3.21 11.33
C SER A 585 16.45 4.61 11.96
N GLN A 586 15.40 5.37 11.62
CA GLN A 586 15.15 6.69 12.21
C GLN A 586 14.88 6.62 13.72
N LEU A 587 14.07 5.66 14.18
CA LEU A 587 13.70 5.50 15.59
C LEU A 587 14.87 5.07 16.48
N LEU A 588 15.83 4.33 15.94
CA LEU A 588 17.00 3.82 16.66
C LEU A 588 18.27 4.66 16.45
N LYS A 589 18.17 5.72 15.63
CA LYS A 589 19.29 6.60 15.31
C LYS A 589 19.94 7.19 16.56
N GLY A 590 21.26 7.08 16.66
CA GLY A 590 22.06 7.60 17.79
C GLY A 590 22.22 6.65 18.97
N GLY A 591 21.56 5.50 18.99
CA GLY A 591 21.83 4.41 19.92
C GLY A 591 22.67 3.29 19.29
N CYS A 592 23.45 2.55 20.08
CA CYS A 592 24.04 1.29 19.64
C CYS A 592 22.91 0.27 19.46
N HIS A 593 22.65 -0.10 18.21
CA HIS A 593 21.70 -1.14 17.85
C HIS A 593 22.25 -1.92 16.67
N GLU A 594 21.67 -3.09 16.47
CA GLU A 594 22.05 -3.94 15.37
C GLU A 594 21.08 -3.80 14.20
N PRO A 595 21.58 -3.96 12.95
CA PRO A 595 20.73 -3.96 11.76
C PRO A 595 19.65 -5.04 11.82
N LEU A 596 18.49 -4.75 11.25
CA LEU A 596 17.38 -5.70 11.21
C LEU A 596 17.69 -6.84 10.23
N LEU A 597 17.43 -8.09 10.64
CA LEU A 597 17.57 -9.24 9.76
C LEU A 597 16.38 -9.32 8.80
N VAL A 598 16.66 -9.31 7.50
CA VAL A 598 15.66 -9.48 6.43
C VAL A 598 15.97 -10.77 5.68
N ILE A 599 15.06 -11.72 5.74
CA ILE A 599 15.15 -13.00 5.04
C ILE A 599 14.21 -12.93 3.82
N GLY A 600 14.71 -13.20 2.62
CA GLY A 600 13.87 -13.15 1.44
C GLY A 600 14.51 -13.73 0.18
N PRO A 601 13.81 -13.72 -0.95
CA PRO A 601 14.34 -14.23 -2.21
C PRO A 601 15.41 -13.27 -2.78
N ARG A 602 16.35 -13.79 -3.57
CA ARG A 602 17.48 -12.99 -4.10
C ARG A 602 17.06 -11.72 -4.88
N PRO A 603 15.98 -11.72 -5.70
CA PRO A 603 15.48 -10.51 -6.33
C PRO A 603 15.14 -9.38 -5.35
N LEU A 604 14.62 -9.72 -4.16
CA LEU A 604 14.31 -8.73 -3.13
C LEU A 604 15.58 -8.00 -2.67
N LYS A 605 16.70 -8.71 -2.53
CA LYS A 605 17.99 -8.07 -2.20
C LYS A 605 18.36 -7.00 -3.21
N ARG A 606 18.14 -7.24 -4.51
CA ARG A 606 18.46 -6.26 -5.56
C ARG A 606 17.59 -5.02 -5.44
N PHE A 607 16.29 -5.22 -5.16
CA PHE A 607 15.37 -4.13 -4.88
C PHE A 607 15.84 -3.32 -3.66
N LEU A 608 16.12 -3.96 -2.53
CA LEU A 608 16.55 -3.30 -1.30
C LEU A 608 17.92 -2.63 -1.44
N ASP A 609 18.92 -3.28 -2.05
CA ASP A 609 20.23 -2.68 -2.32
C ASP A 609 20.10 -1.43 -3.21
N ALA A 610 19.18 -1.46 -4.18
CA ALA A 610 18.92 -0.30 -5.03
C ALA A 610 18.20 0.82 -4.27
N TYR A 611 17.21 0.48 -3.43
CA TYR A 611 16.47 1.42 -2.60
C TYR A 611 17.37 2.03 -1.50
N SER A 612 18.35 1.29 -0.97
CA SER A 612 19.32 1.77 0.01
C SER A 612 20.20 2.92 -0.50
N ARG A 613 20.17 3.22 -1.81
CA ARG A 613 20.79 4.41 -2.38
C ARG A 613 20.00 5.70 -2.11
N LEU A 614 18.69 5.56 -1.84
CA LEU A 614 17.76 6.65 -1.55
C LEU A 614 17.60 6.85 -0.04
N GLU A 615 17.47 5.75 0.72
CA GLU A 615 17.22 5.80 2.17
C GLU A 615 18.10 4.83 2.94
N ASP A 616 18.44 5.16 4.18
CA ASP A 616 19.15 4.23 5.07
C ASP A 616 18.17 3.22 5.66
N LEU A 617 18.29 1.97 5.20
CA LEU A 617 17.39 0.88 5.59
C LEU A 617 17.89 0.08 6.82
N ASP A 618 19.10 0.32 7.33
CA ASP A 618 19.69 -0.39 8.49
C ASP A 618 19.34 -1.89 8.57
N MET A 619 19.75 -2.66 7.56
CA MET A 619 19.37 -4.06 7.41
C MET A 619 20.53 -4.99 7.02
N GLN A 620 20.42 -6.25 7.44
CA GLN A 620 21.24 -7.36 6.98
C GLN A 620 20.37 -8.35 6.22
N PHE A 621 20.75 -8.69 4.99
CA PHE A 621 19.96 -9.56 4.13
C PHE A 621 20.45 -11.01 4.15
N LEU A 622 19.53 -11.96 4.28
CA LEU A 622 19.77 -13.39 4.14
C LEU A 622 18.85 -14.00 3.07
N ASP A 623 19.42 -14.77 2.14
CA ASP A 623 18.64 -15.44 1.09
C ASP A 623 17.87 -16.64 1.65
N CYS A 624 16.58 -16.78 1.31
CA CYS A 624 15.73 -17.92 1.71
C CYS A 624 16.37 -19.29 1.44
N ARG A 625 17.24 -19.40 0.42
CA ARG A 625 17.93 -20.68 0.12
C ARG A 625 18.82 -21.15 1.27
N HIS A 626 19.42 -20.23 2.02
CA HIS A 626 20.26 -20.55 3.18
C HIS A 626 19.46 -20.93 4.43
N THR A 627 18.15 -20.65 4.44
CA THR A 627 17.25 -21.02 5.53
C THR A 627 16.38 -22.22 5.19
N THR A 628 16.68 -22.97 4.13
CA THR A 628 16.03 -24.29 3.93
C THR A 628 16.48 -25.25 5.03
N GLU A 629 15.62 -26.21 5.41
CA GLU A 629 15.94 -27.21 6.45
C GLU A 629 17.29 -27.89 6.18
N ALA A 630 17.50 -28.41 4.97
CA ALA A 630 18.77 -29.01 4.56
C ALA A 630 19.98 -28.07 4.66
N SER A 631 19.82 -26.77 4.42
CA SER A 631 20.92 -25.80 4.52
C SER A 631 21.23 -25.42 5.96
N MET A 632 20.20 -25.29 6.79
CA MET A 632 20.35 -25.03 8.22
C MET A 632 20.97 -26.23 8.94
N ASP A 633 20.57 -27.45 8.60
CA ASP A 633 21.16 -28.66 9.17
C ASP A 633 22.63 -28.80 8.80
N ALA A 634 23.00 -28.52 7.54
CA ALA A 634 24.39 -28.49 7.11
C ALA A 634 25.22 -27.44 7.89
N PHE A 635 24.62 -26.28 8.17
CA PHE A 635 25.24 -25.22 8.97
C PHE A 635 25.40 -25.62 10.44
N LEU A 636 24.35 -26.14 11.10
CA LEU A 636 24.40 -26.55 12.50
C LEU A 636 25.43 -27.66 12.73
N ASN A 637 25.46 -28.68 11.86
CA ASN A 637 26.47 -29.73 11.91
C ASN A 637 27.91 -29.19 11.78
N SER A 638 28.10 -28.14 10.97
CA SER A 638 29.42 -27.50 10.84
C SER A 638 29.85 -26.73 12.10
N CYS A 639 28.90 -26.20 12.87
CA CYS A 639 29.17 -25.50 14.12
C CYS A 639 29.54 -26.47 15.23
N ASP A 640 28.79 -27.57 15.36
CA ASP A 640 29.02 -28.59 16.38
C ASP A 640 30.40 -29.26 16.17
N SER A 641 30.79 -29.50 14.91
CA SER A 641 32.13 -30.03 14.57
C SER A 641 33.29 -29.05 14.86
N ALA A 642 33.03 -27.74 14.93
CA ALA A 642 34.03 -26.72 15.25
C ALA A 642 34.19 -26.53 16.77
N GLU A 643 33.12 -26.71 17.56
CA GLU A 643 33.16 -26.68 19.02
C GLU A 643 33.91 -27.90 19.59
N ASP A 644 33.72 -29.11 19.02
CA ASP A 644 34.46 -30.32 19.41
C ASP A 644 35.96 -30.27 19.08
N CYS A 645 36.40 -29.41 18.17
CA CYS A 645 37.83 -29.21 17.86
C CYS A 645 38.53 -28.22 18.81
N SER A 646 37.81 -27.60 19.75
CA SER A 646 38.37 -26.61 20.68
C SER A 646 38.76 -27.18 22.05
N SER A 647 38.53 -28.48 22.28
CA SER A 647 38.91 -29.19 23.50
C SER A 647 39.83 -30.39 23.22
N GLU A 648 41.00 -30.17 22.63
CA GLU A 648 42.18 -31.01 22.85
C GLU A 648 43.46 -30.32 22.33
N HIS A 649 44.33 -29.88 23.24
CA HIS A 649 45.69 -29.46 22.92
C HIS A 649 46.61 -30.67 22.91
N SER A 650 47.32 -30.93 21.81
CA SER A 650 48.74 -31.30 21.87
C SER A 650 49.45 -31.11 20.53
N ASP A 651 50.69 -30.62 20.63
CA ASP A 651 51.68 -30.46 19.58
C ASP A 651 51.89 -31.73 18.75
N ASN A 652 51.92 -31.61 17.42
CA ASN A 652 53.05 -32.10 16.63
C ASN A 652 53.00 -31.65 15.17
N ARG A 653 54.04 -30.89 14.78
CA ARG A 653 54.44 -30.69 13.39
C ARG A 653 55.03 -31.99 12.84
N VAL A 654 54.45 -32.57 11.79
CA VAL A 654 55.18 -33.46 10.87
C VAL A 654 54.73 -33.19 9.43
N ASN A 655 55.70 -32.85 8.59
CA ASN A 655 55.58 -32.77 7.13
C ASN A 655 55.27 -34.15 6.53
N GLY A 656 54.24 -34.24 5.69
CA GLY A 656 53.95 -35.43 4.90
C GLY A 656 53.17 -35.08 3.63
N SER A 657 53.82 -35.26 2.49
CA SER A 657 53.30 -35.09 1.14
C SER A 657 52.50 -36.31 0.65
N VAL A 658 51.54 -36.06 -0.25
CA VAL A 658 50.90 -36.95 -1.24
C VAL A 658 49.61 -37.68 -0.82
N GLY A 659 48.55 -37.50 -1.64
CA GLY A 659 47.40 -38.39 -1.75
C GLY A 659 46.10 -37.72 -2.21
N VAL A 660 45.99 -37.38 -3.51
CA VAL A 660 44.69 -37.01 -4.12
C VAL A 660 44.00 -38.30 -4.55
N GLU A 661 42.99 -38.74 -3.81
CA GLU A 661 42.07 -39.78 -4.27
C GLU A 661 40.75 -39.15 -4.73
N THR A 662 40.60 -39.12 -6.05
CA THR A 662 39.36 -38.89 -6.79
C THR A 662 38.38 -40.03 -6.54
N VAL A 663 37.27 -39.75 -5.84
CA VAL A 663 36.10 -40.64 -5.83
C VAL A 663 35.21 -40.30 -7.04
N THR A 664 35.06 -41.28 -7.93
CA THR A 664 34.28 -41.20 -9.17
C THR A 664 32.79 -41.43 -8.91
N PRO A 665 31.86 -40.82 -9.70
CA PRO A 665 30.43 -41.01 -9.54
C PRO A 665 29.95 -42.28 -10.26
N CYS A 666 29.29 -43.20 -9.56
CA CYS A 666 28.60 -44.33 -10.20
C CYS A 666 27.34 -43.85 -10.94
N GLN A 667 27.24 -44.24 -12.22
CA GLN A 667 26.12 -44.03 -13.13
C GLN A 667 25.32 -45.34 -13.34
N LEU A 668 24.06 -45.15 -13.78
CA LEU A 668 23.00 -46.08 -14.23
C LEU A 668 22.11 -46.68 -13.12
N GLU A 669 20.77 -46.63 -13.18
CA GLU A 669 19.89 -46.64 -14.36
C GLU A 669 18.71 -45.65 -14.33
N THR A 670 18.39 -45.18 -15.53
CA THR A 670 17.21 -44.42 -15.94
C THR A 670 16.02 -45.34 -16.25
N ASN A 671 14.83 -45.05 -15.71
CA ASN A 671 13.60 -44.71 -16.46
C ASN A 671 12.30 -45.05 -15.71
N LEU A 672 11.27 -44.25 -16.03
CA LEU A 672 9.86 -44.30 -15.64
C LEU A 672 9.52 -43.55 -14.35
N PHE A 673 9.20 -42.25 -14.46
CA PHE A 673 7.90 -41.67 -14.11
C PHE A 673 7.79 -40.23 -14.65
N ALA A 674 6.58 -39.91 -15.11
CA ALA A 674 6.04 -38.74 -15.82
C ALA A 674 6.77 -37.37 -15.80
N GLN A 675 6.62 -36.67 -16.94
CA GLN A 675 7.03 -35.29 -17.27
C GLN A 675 7.11 -34.34 -16.07
N SER A 676 8.32 -34.10 -15.58
CA SER A 676 8.62 -33.08 -14.58
C SER A 676 8.74 -31.70 -15.24
N SER A 677 8.10 -30.70 -14.63
CA SER A 677 8.20 -29.31 -15.05
C SER A 677 9.66 -28.84 -14.93
N ARG A 678 10.08 -27.98 -15.86
CA ARG A 678 11.41 -27.34 -15.90
C ARG A 678 11.80 -26.68 -14.57
N MET A 679 10.84 -26.38 -13.69
CA MET A 679 11.01 -25.76 -12.37
C MET A 679 11.70 -26.66 -11.33
N GLN A 680 11.48 -27.97 -11.30
CA GLN A 680 12.11 -28.84 -10.27
C GLN A 680 13.64 -28.90 -10.37
N SER A 681 14.20 -28.63 -11.55
CA SER A 681 15.64 -28.70 -11.80
C SER A 681 16.43 -27.48 -11.30
N TYR A 682 15.77 -26.34 -11.03
CA TYR A 682 16.45 -25.11 -10.64
C TYR A 682 16.76 -25.07 -9.13
N TRP A 683 15.89 -25.66 -8.30
CA TRP A 683 15.99 -25.67 -6.84
C TRP A 683 17.06 -26.62 -6.28
N LYS A 684 17.48 -27.61 -7.09
CA LYS A 684 18.49 -28.60 -6.72
C LYS A 684 19.93 -28.13 -6.97
N ARG A 685 20.14 -26.88 -7.42
CA ARG A 685 21.49 -26.34 -7.60
C ARG A 685 21.96 -25.75 -6.27
N PRO A 686 22.96 -26.33 -5.59
CA PRO A 686 23.55 -25.72 -4.40
C PRO A 686 24.07 -24.32 -4.73
N GLY A 687 24.03 -23.42 -3.74
CA GLY A 687 24.68 -22.10 -3.86
C GLY A 687 26.17 -22.26 -4.17
N SER A 688 26.78 -21.23 -4.74
CA SER A 688 28.24 -21.23 -4.93
C SER A 688 28.92 -21.36 -3.55
N PRO A 689 30.05 -22.09 -3.42
CA PRO A 689 30.81 -22.14 -2.16
C PRO A 689 31.13 -20.75 -1.58
N VAL A 690 31.27 -19.74 -2.44
CA VAL A 690 31.49 -18.33 -2.05
C VAL A 690 30.25 -17.72 -1.39
N ASP A 691 29.04 -18.06 -1.82
CA ASP A 691 27.79 -17.56 -1.23
C ASP A 691 27.60 -18.09 0.21
N VAL A 692 28.02 -19.33 0.48
CA VAL A 692 27.88 -19.98 1.79
C VAL A 692 28.81 -19.34 2.83
N ALA A 693 30.07 -19.09 2.49
CA ALA A 693 31.01 -18.44 3.39
C ALA A 693 30.57 -17.01 3.77
N MET A 694 29.98 -16.27 2.82
CA MET A 694 29.44 -14.94 3.07
C MET A 694 28.17 -14.94 3.93
N ALA A 695 27.39 -16.02 3.90
CA ALA A 695 26.17 -16.16 4.70
C ALA A 695 26.45 -16.55 6.16
N LEU A 696 27.60 -17.16 6.45
CA LEU A 696 27.92 -17.75 7.77
C LEU A 696 27.74 -16.78 8.94
N PRO A 697 28.27 -15.53 8.91
CA PRO A 697 28.09 -14.60 10.03
C PRO A 697 26.61 -14.22 10.24
N VAL A 698 25.85 -14.10 9.15
CA VAL A 698 24.43 -13.78 9.18
C VAL A 698 23.60 -14.96 9.69
N LEU A 699 24.02 -16.20 9.41
CA LEU A 699 23.39 -17.42 9.93
C LEU A 699 23.62 -17.59 11.44
N MET A 700 24.83 -17.28 11.94
CA MET A 700 25.10 -17.23 13.38
C MET A 700 24.20 -16.21 14.08
N ARG A 701 24.09 -15.01 13.48
CA ARG A 701 23.18 -13.96 13.94
C ARG A 701 21.71 -14.39 13.92
N LEU A 702 21.27 -15.13 12.89
CA LEU A 702 19.93 -15.70 12.84
C LEU A 702 19.71 -16.66 14.02
N LYS A 703 20.66 -17.55 14.32
CA LYS A 703 20.57 -18.48 15.46
C LYS A 703 20.38 -17.72 16.79
N GLU A 704 21.15 -16.66 17.00
CA GLU A 704 21.01 -15.78 18.18
C GLU A 704 19.65 -15.09 18.24
N VAL A 705 19.20 -14.53 17.11
CA VAL A 705 17.90 -13.86 16.99
C VAL A 705 16.73 -14.81 17.27
N LEU A 706 16.77 -16.03 16.74
CA LEU A 706 15.74 -17.05 16.98
C LEU A 706 15.74 -17.47 18.45
N SER A 707 16.91 -17.78 19.02
CA SER A 707 17.03 -18.14 20.44
C SER A 707 16.49 -17.04 21.37
N ALA A 708 16.84 -15.77 21.12
CA ALA A 708 16.32 -14.63 21.88
C ALA A 708 14.80 -14.43 21.72
N ALA A 709 14.26 -14.80 20.55
CA ALA A 709 12.81 -14.81 20.30
C ALA A 709 12.11 -16.04 20.94
N GLY A 710 12.84 -17.00 21.48
CA GLY A 710 12.32 -18.28 21.97
C GLY A 710 11.88 -19.23 20.86
N LEU A 711 12.50 -19.11 19.68
CA LEU A 711 12.32 -19.96 18.53
C LEU A 711 13.52 -20.91 18.40
N GLU A 712 13.22 -22.17 18.08
CA GLU A 712 14.21 -23.19 17.76
C GLU A 712 14.67 -23.02 16.31
N ALA A 713 13.74 -22.79 15.39
CA ALA A 713 14.04 -22.79 13.97
C ALA A 713 13.11 -21.88 13.14
N LEU A 714 13.68 -21.38 12.05
CA LEU A 714 12.98 -20.76 10.93
C LEU A 714 13.45 -21.43 9.65
N TYR A 715 12.54 -22.10 8.95
CA TYR A 715 12.86 -22.78 7.69
C TYR A 715 12.06 -22.23 6.51
N SER A 716 12.74 -21.88 5.42
CA SER A 716 12.11 -21.56 4.14
C SER A 716 11.82 -22.84 3.35
N VAL A 717 10.58 -22.99 2.88
CA VAL A 717 10.08 -24.16 2.15
C VAL A 717 9.83 -23.73 0.70
N PRO A 718 10.49 -24.30 -0.31
CA PRO A 718 10.20 -23.96 -1.71
C PRO A 718 8.76 -24.33 -2.09
N VAL A 719 8.04 -23.41 -2.71
CA VAL A 719 6.63 -23.60 -3.11
C VAL A 719 6.41 -23.32 -4.61
N VAL A 720 5.20 -23.56 -5.11
CA VAL A 720 4.89 -23.53 -6.55
C VAL A 720 4.11 -22.25 -6.89
N HIS A 721 4.82 -21.19 -7.29
CA HIS A 721 4.20 -19.92 -7.68
C HIS A 721 5.00 -19.15 -8.75
N CYS A 722 5.90 -18.26 -8.34
CA CYS A 722 6.89 -17.61 -9.19
C CYS A 722 8.29 -18.20 -8.95
N LEU A 723 9.30 -17.73 -9.69
CA LEU A 723 10.68 -18.11 -9.41
C LEU A 723 11.09 -17.59 -8.02
N GLN A 724 11.74 -18.45 -7.22
CA GLN A 724 12.14 -18.13 -5.85
C GLN A 724 10.97 -17.72 -4.93
N ALA A 725 9.86 -18.47 -5.01
CA ALA A 725 8.78 -18.41 -4.02
C ALA A 725 8.97 -19.46 -2.91
N PHE A 726 8.68 -19.04 -1.68
CA PHE A 726 8.80 -19.88 -0.49
C PHE A 726 7.59 -19.73 0.43
N GLY A 727 7.30 -20.77 1.19
CA GLY A 727 6.60 -20.71 2.48
C GLY A 727 7.62 -20.72 3.64
N VAL A 728 7.16 -20.59 4.87
CA VAL A 728 8.02 -20.61 6.07
C VAL A 728 7.46 -21.48 7.18
N ILE A 729 8.35 -22.16 7.89
CA ILE A 729 8.08 -22.86 9.15
C ILE A 729 8.74 -22.07 10.27
N LEU A 730 7.98 -21.73 11.31
CA LEU A 730 8.49 -21.26 12.59
C LEU A 730 8.24 -22.35 13.63
N LYS A 731 9.31 -22.80 14.30
CA LYS A 731 9.23 -23.74 15.43
C LYS A 731 9.65 -23.02 16.71
N ALA A 732 8.79 -23.02 17.72
CA ALA A 732 9.17 -22.55 19.04
C ALA A 732 10.06 -23.56 19.75
N ALA A 733 10.90 -23.08 20.66
CA ALA A 733 11.65 -23.97 21.54
C ALA A 733 10.72 -24.73 22.50
N GLU A 734 11.13 -25.93 22.88
CA GLU A 734 10.48 -26.68 23.95
C GLU A 734 10.56 -25.91 25.28
N ARG A 735 9.58 -26.14 26.16
CA ARG A 735 9.54 -25.52 27.48
C ARG A 735 9.27 -26.54 28.57
N VAL A 736 9.79 -26.29 29.77
CA VAL A 736 9.55 -27.17 30.92
C VAL A 736 8.53 -26.51 31.84
N ASN A 737 7.46 -27.23 32.18
CA ASN A 737 6.47 -26.72 33.12
C ASN A 737 6.92 -26.85 34.58
N SER A 738 6.11 -26.34 35.51
CA SER A 738 6.41 -26.33 36.95
C SER A 738 6.61 -27.72 37.58
N VAL A 739 6.15 -28.78 36.93
CA VAL A 739 6.29 -30.18 37.38
C VAL A 739 7.40 -30.93 36.64
N GLY A 740 8.23 -30.25 35.85
CA GLY A 740 9.37 -30.84 35.15
C GLY A 740 9.04 -31.58 33.85
N LYS A 741 7.79 -31.51 33.37
CA LYS A 741 7.38 -32.10 32.08
C LYS A 741 7.85 -31.20 30.94
N VAL A 742 8.53 -31.80 29.96
CA VAL A 742 8.89 -31.13 28.70
C VAL A 742 7.64 -31.00 27.83
N ILE A 743 7.33 -29.78 27.45
CA ILE A 743 6.23 -29.39 26.57
C ILE A 743 6.84 -29.04 25.21
N PRO A 744 6.42 -29.70 24.12
CA PRO A 744 6.94 -29.41 22.79
C PRO A 744 6.60 -27.98 22.38
N GLY A 745 7.47 -27.35 21.58
CA GLY A 745 7.19 -26.05 21.00
C GLY A 745 6.02 -26.09 20.01
N TRP A 746 5.35 -24.96 19.83
CA TRP A 746 4.35 -24.81 18.77
C TRP A 746 5.03 -24.70 17.40
N LYS A 747 4.29 -25.06 16.34
CA LYS A 747 4.73 -25.00 14.95
C LYS A 747 3.75 -24.17 14.13
N LEU A 748 4.22 -23.05 13.58
CA LEU A 748 3.47 -22.20 12.66
C LEU A 748 4.03 -22.38 11.26
N VAL A 749 3.17 -22.61 10.27
CA VAL A 749 3.54 -22.66 8.85
C VAL A 749 2.76 -21.60 8.09
N TYR A 750 3.45 -20.81 7.28
CA TYR A 750 2.83 -19.84 6.38
C TYR A 750 3.20 -20.20 4.93
N SER A 751 2.19 -20.28 4.06
CA SER A 751 2.38 -20.78 2.70
C SER A 751 3.14 -19.82 1.77
N GLY A 752 3.04 -18.51 2.01
CA GLY A 752 3.20 -17.53 0.92
C GLY A 752 2.15 -17.77 -0.18
N ASP A 753 2.43 -17.34 -1.40
CA ASP A 753 1.60 -17.68 -2.56
C ASP A 753 2.04 -19.00 -3.16
N THR A 754 1.06 -19.89 -3.44
CA THR A 754 1.36 -21.21 -3.99
C THR A 754 0.15 -21.94 -4.54
N ARG A 755 0.40 -22.76 -5.57
CA ARG A 755 -0.39 -23.97 -5.82
C ARG A 755 -0.19 -24.99 -4.68
N PRO A 756 -1.18 -25.84 -4.38
CA PRO A 756 -0.99 -27.00 -3.53
C PRO A 756 0.21 -27.82 -3.99
N CYS A 757 1.13 -28.10 -3.07
CA CYS A 757 2.33 -28.85 -3.38
C CYS A 757 2.74 -29.74 -2.19
N GLN A 758 3.40 -30.85 -2.52
CA GLN A 758 3.80 -31.84 -1.51
C GLN A 758 4.76 -31.26 -0.47
N ALA A 759 5.68 -30.38 -0.90
CA ALA A 759 6.63 -29.73 0.00
C ALA A 759 5.92 -28.94 1.12
N LEU A 760 4.83 -28.24 0.80
CA LEU A 760 4.05 -27.51 1.80
C LEU A 760 3.23 -28.46 2.69
N ILE A 761 2.69 -29.55 2.14
CA ILE A 761 2.00 -30.59 2.94
C ILE A 761 2.96 -31.19 3.96
N ASP A 762 4.16 -31.58 3.54
CA ASP A 762 5.18 -32.17 4.42
C ASP A 762 5.66 -31.16 5.47
N ALA A 763 5.90 -29.92 5.05
CA ALA A 763 6.23 -28.82 5.96
C ALA A 763 5.12 -28.56 6.99
N SER A 764 3.86 -28.69 6.59
CA SER A 764 2.68 -28.44 7.44
C SER A 764 2.31 -29.60 8.34
N ARG A 765 3.01 -30.74 8.24
CA ARG A 765 2.68 -31.93 9.02
C ARG A 765 2.69 -31.63 10.52
N ASP A 766 1.60 -31.97 11.21
CA ASP A 766 1.39 -31.72 12.64
C ASP A 766 1.54 -30.24 13.06
N ALA A 767 1.34 -29.29 12.13
CA ALA A 767 1.44 -27.87 12.44
C ALA A 767 0.36 -27.46 13.45
N THR A 768 0.74 -26.67 14.47
CA THR A 768 -0.20 -26.04 15.40
C THR A 768 -1.11 -25.07 14.66
N VAL A 769 -0.54 -24.29 13.74
CA VAL A 769 -1.26 -23.36 12.86
C VAL A 769 -0.65 -23.41 11.47
N LEU A 770 -1.49 -23.64 10.46
CA LEU A 770 -1.19 -23.40 9.05
C LEU A 770 -1.92 -22.15 8.60
N ILE A 771 -1.18 -21.12 8.18
CA ILE A 771 -1.72 -19.95 7.48
C ILE A 771 -1.52 -20.20 5.99
N HIS A 772 -2.61 -20.36 5.24
CA HIS A 772 -2.57 -20.72 3.82
C HIS A 772 -3.27 -19.67 2.96
N GLU A 773 -2.69 -19.36 1.81
CA GLU A 773 -3.35 -18.54 0.79
C GLU A 773 -4.59 -19.26 0.23
N ALA A 774 -5.66 -18.51 0.01
CA ALA A 774 -6.90 -19.01 -0.55
C ALA A 774 -7.44 -17.99 -1.55
N THR A 775 -6.61 -17.66 -2.54
CA THR A 775 -6.84 -16.54 -3.45
C THR A 775 -8.15 -16.67 -4.22
N PHE A 776 -8.46 -17.88 -4.70
CA PHE A 776 -9.62 -18.11 -5.57
C PHE A 776 -10.76 -18.86 -4.87
N GLU A 777 -11.99 -18.58 -5.31
CA GLU A 777 -13.15 -19.41 -4.96
C GLU A 777 -13.07 -20.77 -5.66
N ASP A 778 -13.76 -21.78 -5.11
CA ASP A 778 -13.75 -23.16 -5.63
C ASP A 778 -14.24 -23.26 -7.10
N SER A 779 -15.09 -22.33 -7.53
CA SER A 779 -15.59 -22.25 -8.91
C SER A 779 -14.54 -21.81 -9.93
N MET A 780 -13.41 -21.26 -9.46
CA MET A 780 -12.37 -20.62 -10.27
C MET A 780 -11.08 -21.44 -10.31
N GLY A 781 -11.17 -22.77 -10.26
CA GLY A 781 -10.02 -23.67 -10.26
C GLY A 781 -9.08 -23.47 -11.46
N ASP A 782 -9.62 -23.20 -12.65
CA ASP A 782 -8.81 -22.95 -13.85
C ASP A 782 -7.97 -21.66 -13.73
N GLU A 783 -8.54 -20.60 -13.15
CA GLU A 783 -7.81 -19.35 -12.90
C GLU A 783 -6.75 -19.51 -11.81
N ALA A 784 -7.06 -20.27 -10.76
CA ALA A 784 -6.13 -20.62 -9.70
C ALA A 784 -4.91 -21.37 -10.27
N ILE A 785 -5.13 -22.33 -11.17
CA ILE A 785 -4.06 -23.04 -11.88
C ILE A 785 -3.28 -22.06 -12.77
N ALA A 786 -3.96 -21.27 -13.60
CA ALA A 786 -3.32 -20.37 -14.55
C ALA A 786 -2.44 -19.30 -13.88
N ARG A 787 -2.82 -18.84 -12.68
CA ARG A 787 -2.10 -17.81 -11.91
C ARG A 787 -1.24 -18.40 -10.78
N ASN A 788 -1.13 -19.72 -10.69
CA ASN A 788 -0.39 -20.45 -9.66
C ASN A 788 -0.78 -20.10 -8.21
N HIS A 789 -2.08 -20.05 -7.92
CA HIS A 789 -2.64 -19.83 -6.58
C HIS A 789 -3.57 -20.96 -6.16
N SER A 790 -3.98 -20.99 -4.91
CA SER A 790 -4.90 -21.99 -4.38
C SER A 790 -6.35 -21.52 -4.40
N THR A 791 -7.27 -22.45 -4.66
CA THR A 791 -8.67 -22.28 -4.27
C THR A 791 -8.85 -22.51 -2.77
N THR A 792 -9.98 -22.06 -2.22
CA THR A 792 -10.33 -22.29 -0.81
C THR A 792 -10.32 -23.78 -0.43
N ARG A 793 -10.96 -24.65 -1.21
CA ARG A 793 -10.96 -26.10 -0.97
C ARG A 793 -9.59 -26.73 -1.04
N GLU A 794 -8.76 -26.28 -1.97
CA GLU A 794 -7.40 -26.79 -2.11
C GLU A 794 -6.52 -26.42 -0.91
N ALA A 795 -6.61 -25.18 -0.42
CA ALA A 795 -5.91 -24.73 0.78
C ALA A 795 -6.32 -25.54 2.02
N VAL A 796 -7.63 -25.77 2.20
CA VAL A 796 -8.16 -26.64 3.26
C VAL A 796 -7.68 -28.08 3.08
N GLY A 797 -7.63 -28.57 1.84
CA GLY A 797 -7.13 -29.90 1.51
C GLY A 797 -5.65 -30.11 1.89
N VAL A 798 -4.80 -29.10 1.67
CA VAL A 798 -3.39 -29.12 2.10
C VAL A 798 -3.29 -29.25 3.62
N GLY A 799 -4.00 -28.39 4.37
CA GLY A 799 -3.96 -28.43 5.83
C GLY A 799 -4.54 -29.72 6.41
N THR A 800 -5.60 -30.25 5.81
CA THR A 800 -6.22 -31.52 6.23
C THR A 800 -5.29 -32.71 5.96
N SER A 801 -4.64 -32.74 4.80
CA SER A 801 -3.68 -33.79 4.44
C SER A 801 -2.44 -33.80 5.33
N ALA A 802 -2.09 -32.63 5.88
CA ALA A 802 -0.99 -32.45 6.81
C ALA A 802 -1.37 -32.68 8.28
N ASP A 803 -2.64 -32.97 8.57
CA ASP A 803 -3.22 -32.95 9.92
C ASP A 803 -2.86 -31.71 10.74
N ALA A 804 -2.89 -30.55 10.09
CA ALA A 804 -2.72 -29.27 10.78
C ALA A 804 -3.85 -29.08 11.81
N TYR A 805 -3.50 -28.64 13.02
CA TYR A 805 -4.47 -28.45 14.09
C TYR A 805 -5.46 -27.33 13.77
N ARG A 806 -4.96 -26.18 13.28
CA ARG A 806 -5.78 -25.06 12.81
C ARG A 806 -5.29 -24.56 11.46
N ILE A 807 -6.25 -24.22 10.59
CA ILE A 807 -6.01 -23.68 9.26
C ILE A 807 -6.60 -22.26 9.22
N ILE A 808 -5.78 -21.26 8.95
CA ILE A 808 -6.19 -19.87 8.78
C ILE A 808 -6.04 -19.53 7.31
N LEU A 809 -7.16 -19.24 6.65
CA LEU A 809 -7.17 -18.85 5.24
C LEU A 809 -6.98 -17.35 5.12
N THR A 810 -6.09 -16.91 4.21
CA THR A 810 -5.81 -15.50 3.95
C THR A 810 -5.56 -15.26 2.46
N HIS A 811 -5.12 -14.05 2.10
CA HIS A 811 -4.74 -13.66 0.74
C HIS A 811 -5.88 -13.83 -0.28
N PHE A 812 -7.06 -13.34 0.06
CA PHE A 812 -8.26 -13.50 -0.75
C PHE A 812 -8.24 -12.57 -1.97
N SER A 813 -8.71 -13.05 -3.13
CA SER A 813 -8.91 -12.18 -4.29
C SER A 813 -9.90 -11.08 -3.95
N GLN A 814 -9.52 -9.84 -4.29
CA GLN A 814 -10.34 -8.67 -4.02
C GLN A 814 -11.43 -8.42 -5.06
N ARG A 815 -11.43 -9.20 -6.15
CA ARG A 815 -12.49 -9.14 -7.17
C ARG A 815 -13.85 -9.59 -6.63
N TYR A 816 -13.87 -10.27 -5.49
CA TYR A 816 -15.08 -10.74 -4.85
C TYR A 816 -15.00 -10.40 -3.35
N PRO A 817 -15.63 -9.32 -2.87
CA PRO A 817 -15.58 -8.92 -1.46
C PRO A 817 -16.38 -9.85 -0.52
N LYS A 818 -16.69 -11.07 -0.98
CA LYS A 818 -17.51 -12.05 -0.26
C LYS A 818 -16.67 -12.75 0.81
N ILE A 819 -17.31 -13.13 1.92
CA ILE A 819 -16.73 -14.15 2.78
C ILE A 819 -16.57 -15.42 1.94
N PRO A 820 -15.38 -16.04 1.91
CA PRO A 820 -15.19 -17.32 1.23
C PRO A 820 -16.21 -18.35 1.73
N VAL A 821 -16.96 -18.93 0.80
CA VAL A 821 -17.86 -20.04 1.09
C VAL A 821 -17.05 -21.32 1.07
N PHE A 822 -17.07 -22.09 2.16
CA PHE A 822 -16.45 -23.41 2.21
C PHE A 822 -17.38 -24.42 2.85
N ASP A 823 -17.15 -25.67 2.44
CA ASP A 823 -17.86 -26.85 2.90
C ASP A 823 -17.76 -26.98 4.43
N GLU A 824 -18.91 -27.21 5.06
CA GLU A 824 -19.06 -27.29 6.49
C GLU A 824 -18.27 -28.50 7.09
N THR A 825 -17.89 -29.48 6.26
CA THR A 825 -17.12 -30.69 6.64
C THR A 825 -15.80 -30.40 7.37
N HIS A 826 -15.10 -29.31 7.05
CA HIS A 826 -13.79 -28.95 7.65
C HIS A 826 -13.85 -27.66 8.49
N MET A 827 -15.04 -27.11 8.73
CA MET A 827 -15.22 -25.88 9.52
C MET A 827 -14.72 -25.99 10.97
N HIS A 828 -14.59 -27.20 11.51
CA HIS A 828 -14.12 -27.42 12.88
C HIS A 828 -12.61 -27.17 13.07
N LYS A 829 -11.82 -27.04 11.99
CA LYS A 829 -10.37 -26.70 12.01
C LYS A 829 -10.05 -25.39 11.28
N THR A 830 -10.93 -24.93 10.38
CA THR A 830 -10.65 -23.83 9.45
C THR A 830 -11.24 -22.49 9.91
N CYS A 831 -10.48 -21.41 9.69
CA CYS A 831 -10.81 -20.05 10.08
C CYS A 831 -10.51 -19.07 8.92
N ILE A 832 -11.20 -17.93 8.88
CA ILE A 832 -11.05 -16.91 7.84
C ILE A 832 -10.34 -15.70 8.43
N ALA A 833 -9.28 -15.26 7.76
CA ALA A 833 -8.58 -14.03 8.09
C ALA A 833 -9.38 -12.78 7.74
N PHE A 834 -9.30 -11.79 8.61
CA PHE A 834 -9.72 -10.42 8.34
C PHE A 834 -8.59 -9.48 8.72
N ASP A 835 -8.53 -8.32 8.06
CA ASP A 835 -7.59 -7.27 8.44
C ASP A 835 -7.76 -6.92 9.92
N LEU A 836 -6.63 -6.79 10.62
CA LEU A 836 -6.50 -6.52 12.05
C LEU A 836 -7.04 -7.61 12.99
N MET A 837 -7.34 -8.81 12.47
CA MET A 837 -7.65 -9.97 13.31
C MET A 837 -6.42 -10.35 14.15
N SER A 838 -6.60 -10.44 15.46
CA SER A 838 -5.59 -10.86 16.44
C SER A 838 -5.97 -12.22 17.03
N ILE A 839 -5.04 -13.17 16.98
CA ILE A 839 -5.25 -14.55 17.42
C ILE A 839 -4.12 -14.94 18.37
N ASN A 840 -4.44 -15.18 19.65
CA ASN A 840 -3.48 -15.71 20.61
C ASN A 840 -3.48 -17.24 20.58
N LEU A 841 -2.37 -17.88 20.96
CA LEU A 841 -2.30 -19.34 21.08
C LEU A 841 -3.38 -19.93 21.99
N VAL A 842 -3.71 -19.25 23.09
CA VAL A 842 -4.75 -19.65 24.04
C VAL A 842 -6.14 -19.74 23.41
N ASP A 843 -6.38 -19.02 22.32
CA ASP A 843 -7.69 -18.93 21.68
C ASP A 843 -7.82 -19.89 20.49
N LEU A 844 -6.74 -20.56 20.06
CA LEU A 844 -6.79 -21.52 18.95
C LEU A 844 -7.83 -22.63 19.15
N PRO A 845 -8.03 -23.22 20.34
CA PRO A 845 -9.06 -24.24 20.54
C PRO A 845 -10.46 -23.76 20.20
N VAL A 846 -10.78 -22.49 20.48
CA VAL A 846 -12.11 -21.89 20.31
C VAL A 846 -12.29 -21.14 18.99
N LEU A 847 -11.21 -20.84 18.27
CA LEU A 847 -11.22 -20.03 17.05
C LEU A 847 -12.27 -20.45 16.01
N PRO A 848 -12.42 -21.74 15.64
CA PRO A 848 -13.42 -22.14 14.64
C PRO A 848 -14.88 -21.98 15.12
N LYS A 849 -15.10 -21.92 16.44
CA LYS A 849 -16.44 -21.78 17.05
C LYS A 849 -16.99 -20.36 16.95
N VAL A 850 -16.13 -19.37 16.73
CA VAL A 850 -16.55 -17.97 16.60
C VAL A 850 -17.02 -17.66 15.17
N LEU A 851 -16.55 -18.41 14.19
CA LEU A 851 -16.82 -18.19 12.76
C LEU A 851 -18.32 -18.12 12.40
N PRO A 852 -19.23 -18.99 12.93
CA PRO A 852 -20.66 -18.90 12.62
C PRO A 852 -21.28 -17.56 13.00
N TYR A 853 -20.82 -16.94 14.10
CA TYR A 853 -21.30 -15.63 14.52
C TYR A 853 -20.79 -14.52 13.60
N LEU A 854 -19.53 -14.60 13.13
CA LEU A 854 -18.97 -13.64 12.18
C LEU A 854 -19.74 -13.63 10.86
N LYS A 855 -20.23 -14.78 10.39
CA LYS A 855 -21.04 -14.88 9.14
C LYS A 855 -22.29 -13.99 9.17
N VAL A 856 -22.85 -13.69 10.34
CA VAL A 856 -24.04 -12.83 10.47
C VAL A 856 -23.78 -11.42 9.94
N LEU A 857 -22.58 -10.87 10.15
CA LEU A 857 -22.22 -9.52 9.69
C LEU A 857 -22.26 -9.36 8.17
N PHE A 858 -22.09 -10.44 7.43
CA PHE A 858 -21.91 -10.42 5.97
C PHE A 858 -23.11 -11.01 5.22
N ARG A 859 -24.25 -11.23 5.91
CA ARG A 859 -25.48 -11.77 5.29
C ARG A 859 -26.06 -10.82 4.22
N ASN A 860 -26.04 -9.50 4.50
CA ASN A 860 -26.74 -8.50 3.69
C ASN A 860 -25.85 -7.73 2.70
N GLU A 861 -24.52 -7.85 2.78
CA GLU A 861 -23.59 -7.20 1.83
C GLU A 861 -23.64 -7.81 0.41
N THR A 862 -24.40 -8.90 0.25
CA THR A 862 -24.61 -9.64 -1.01
C THR A 862 -25.42 -8.87 -2.06
N VAL A 863 -26.13 -7.79 -1.71
CA VAL A 863 -27.11 -7.15 -2.61
C VAL A 863 -26.63 -5.80 -3.19
N VAL A 864 -25.64 -5.14 -2.60
CA VAL A 864 -25.39 -3.71 -2.88
C VAL A 864 -24.40 -3.45 -4.03
N ASP A 865 -23.39 -4.30 -4.25
CA ASP A 865 -22.30 -4.00 -5.21
C ASP A 865 -22.42 -4.68 -6.59
N GLU A 866 -23.35 -5.62 -6.82
CA GLU A 866 -23.51 -6.26 -8.15
C GLU A 866 -23.92 -5.29 -9.29
N SER A 867 -24.37 -4.08 -8.94
CA SER A 867 -24.77 -3.07 -9.93
C SER A 867 -23.62 -2.19 -10.45
N ASP A 868 -22.46 -2.14 -9.77
CA ASP A 868 -21.34 -1.24 -10.10
C ASP A 868 -20.18 -1.94 -10.86
N ASP A 869 -20.04 -3.27 -10.75
CA ASP A 869 -18.84 -4.01 -11.20
C ASP A 869 -18.87 -4.55 -12.65
N VAL A 870 -19.99 -4.43 -13.37
CA VAL A 870 -20.12 -5.00 -14.73
C VAL A 870 -19.21 -4.31 -15.78
N ASN A 871 -18.58 -3.17 -15.47
CA ASN A 871 -17.84 -2.36 -16.43
C ASN A 871 -16.29 -2.41 -16.35
N GLU A 872 -15.69 -3.14 -15.40
CA GLU A 872 -14.21 -3.21 -15.29
C GLU A 872 -13.56 -4.35 -16.09
N SER A 873 -14.35 -5.21 -16.73
CA SER A 873 -13.89 -6.43 -17.42
C SER A 873 -13.10 -6.23 -18.73
N VAL A 874 -12.68 -5.00 -19.09
CA VAL A 874 -12.07 -4.71 -20.42
C VAL A 874 -10.65 -4.11 -20.36
N LEU A 875 -10.00 -4.04 -19.19
CA LEU A 875 -8.62 -3.51 -19.12
C LEU A 875 -7.70 -4.40 -18.28
N TYR A 876 -7.36 -5.57 -18.84
CA TYR A 876 -6.12 -6.30 -18.56
C TYR A 876 -5.40 -6.60 -19.87
#